data_AF-A0A7C3BW86-F1
#
_entry.id   AF-A0A7C3BW86-F1
#
_cell.length_a   1.000
_cell.length_b   1.000
_cell.length_c   1.000
_cell.angle_alpha   90.00
_cell.angle_beta   90.00
_cell.angle_gamma   90.00
#
_symmetry.space_group_name_H-M   'P 1'
#
loop_
_entity.id
_entity.type
_entity.pdbx_description
1 polymer ?
#
loop_
_entity_poly.entity_id
_entity_poly.type
_entity_poly.pdbx_seq_one_letter_code
_entity_poly.pdbx_strand_id
1 'polypeptide(L)'
;MNRLALLPLGILLVFSLTFSAASAQTVTGAVGVYYVGAEDVIAHAIARAAPYLVLVDHPELAQVYLLNNSPLTADRLRTIGRQVQREEVGLVVFCGDLFPTDTAELRSLFGVSTFGLAAGKSTPAHVVAGEADLLHQAIAWSSAPEIYARTVISNPNLLLPSVTTREGAPLVQRVRGGEQTQAFLVGLWADDKSNATWTHWPYFDYFIYRLVAEAGNAPRVLSYANYPGSPVPHGNTRLFFAGGGALALLLSVATLFRARRALYLRPDDASQLPVEQSHTRKTTLTTWNTVGFHRPLAGLLSLLGVSLGLFVPYLIYQSHILPRQLVPWPQVLENWELVTSWLLIGGSIFDLGIGTAAVYHFADQRFYAPAESFHYFQFYFWWQLVSGAVQLFLISWLTIYLFPQTALAHLSYYFLARALLQFPGFWRIFQLFFRASQRFDYEQLLTVLLTVGGLFVQAVTILFMRRWGGNHPQLGEVLGSALGLGLGLYLTEWAAFLIGMLLYKIQGYSLRNLFWPTFDRPVIRRMLSFGARLTWGTLVAPAGYLIQRQLFATLLPSYDAVAAVWPILLNFLFAYEILSAGLYRALMPAMAEAHAHHYETLTRYYAGRGVHYGIWFTCFLLALLSVLGNCFWCGIGGGMPAAATELLMPFLLWGALKWLAWSAEESLIALGRPGLRSWIIWGGQVLRLTLIALLIPELGLGGIVAAYLLGELLQGLWGWYAIRRQGLRLHLSFWQTLVAPAGAALISYNALQILSELFWQPEALPTLLFLMAVLLPALSFYGFLTAFLGGWDAGGLAELRRAVWLSGLGFPVGWLLFHAVRVGARLSPLHGLFSTKLRGSAEEEAQALTIRQASRW
;
A
#
# COMPACT_ATOMS: atom_id res chain seq x y z
N MET A 1 16.24 -10.87 -27.35
CA MET A 1 15.31 -10.38 -26.30
C MET A 1 15.96 -10.13 -24.92
N ASN A 2 17.30 -10.13 -24.77
CA ASN A 2 17.96 -9.91 -23.46
C ASN A 2 18.36 -8.44 -23.15
N ARG A 3 18.15 -7.49 -24.06
CA ARG A 3 18.53 -6.06 -23.85
C ARG A 3 17.41 -5.19 -23.27
N LEU A 4 16.16 -5.66 -23.23
CA LEU A 4 15.00 -4.91 -22.73
C LEU A 4 14.76 -5.05 -21.22
N ALA A 5 15.36 -6.04 -20.55
CA ALA A 5 15.25 -6.20 -19.09
C ALA A 5 16.13 -5.21 -18.30
N LEU A 6 17.10 -4.57 -18.96
CA LEU A 6 17.97 -3.53 -18.37
C LEU A 6 17.39 -2.12 -18.50
N LEU A 7 16.36 -1.93 -19.33
CA LEU A 7 15.70 -0.63 -19.53
C LEU A 7 14.95 -0.09 -18.30
N PRO A 8 14.25 -0.89 -17.47
CA PRO A 8 13.64 -0.36 -16.24
C PRO A 8 14.69 0.01 -15.18
N LEU A 9 15.80 -0.72 -15.09
CA LEU A 9 16.94 -0.35 -14.23
C LEU A 9 17.60 0.94 -14.75
N GLY A 10 17.71 1.07 -16.08
CA GLY A 10 18.21 2.25 -16.77
C GLY A 10 17.31 3.48 -16.62
N ILE A 11 15.99 3.34 -16.59
CA ILE A 11 15.07 4.47 -16.39
C ILE A 11 15.11 4.96 -14.92
N LEU A 12 15.28 4.06 -13.97
CA LEU A 12 15.49 4.39 -12.54
C LEU A 12 16.85 5.07 -12.30
N LEU A 13 17.88 4.70 -13.08
CA LEU A 13 19.20 5.33 -13.08
C LEU A 13 19.23 6.67 -13.83
N VAL A 14 18.56 6.79 -14.97
CA VAL A 14 18.62 7.98 -15.84
C VAL A 14 17.84 9.17 -15.24
N PHE A 15 16.78 8.93 -14.48
CA PHE A 15 16.12 10.01 -13.72
C PHE A 15 16.87 10.44 -12.45
N SER A 16 17.89 9.68 -12.02
CA SER A 16 18.74 10.01 -10.86
C SER A 16 20.12 10.56 -11.25
N LEU A 17 20.40 10.74 -12.55
CA LEU A 17 21.72 11.05 -13.10
C LEU A 17 21.98 12.55 -13.41
N THR A 18 21.36 13.49 -12.70
CA THR A 18 21.91 14.87 -12.62
C THR A 18 22.70 15.00 -11.32
N PHE A 19 23.95 14.54 -11.37
CA PHE A 19 24.87 14.54 -10.24
C PHE A 19 25.76 15.78 -10.23
N SER A 20 25.82 16.44 -9.07
CA SER A 20 27.00 17.16 -8.63
C SER A 20 27.55 16.44 -7.40
N ALA A 21 28.72 15.82 -7.55
CA ALA A 21 29.42 15.16 -6.46
C ALA A 21 30.03 16.23 -5.54
N ALA A 22 29.44 16.45 -4.36
CA ALA A 22 30.08 17.25 -3.32
C ALA A 22 31.00 16.35 -2.48
N SER A 23 32.32 16.61 -2.59
CA SER A 23 33.37 15.91 -1.85
C SER A 23 33.25 16.12 -0.33
N ALA A 24 33.49 15.07 0.44
CA ALA A 24 33.59 15.12 1.89
C ALA A 24 34.75 16.04 2.32
N GLN A 25 34.45 17.10 3.08
CA GLN A 25 35.46 17.96 3.70
C GLN A 25 34.99 18.41 5.09
N THR A 26 35.88 18.27 6.07
CA THR A 26 35.67 18.64 7.48
C THR A 26 35.52 20.15 7.66
N VAL A 27 34.72 20.58 8.64
CA VAL A 27 34.46 22.00 8.97
C VAL A 27 35.27 22.43 10.19
N THR A 28 35.72 23.68 10.16
CA THR A 28 36.33 24.43 11.26
C THR A 28 35.50 25.71 11.48
N GLY A 29 34.81 25.83 12.63
CA GLY A 29 34.13 27.05 13.10
C GLY A 29 32.64 26.84 13.48
N ALA A 30 32.28 27.17 14.71
CA ALA A 30 30.89 27.20 15.20
C ALA A 30 30.30 28.60 15.06
N VAL A 31 29.02 28.72 14.66
CA VAL A 31 28.31 30.01 14.56
C VAL A 31 27.69 30.37 15.90
N GLY A 32 28.08 31.52 16.47
CA GLY A 32 27.51 32.05 17.71
C GLY A 32 26.15 32.71 17.46
N VAL A 33 25.11 32.25 18.16
CA VAL A 33 23.73 32.71 17.98
C VAL A 33 23.23 33.36 19.26
N TYR A 34 22.89 34.64 19.20
CA TYR A 34 22.18 35.30 20.29
C TYR A 34 20.69 35.22 20.01
N TYR A 35 20.00 34.42 20.84
CA TYR A 35 18.60 34.09 20.68
C TYR A 35 17.73 35.03 21.51
N VAL A 36 16.71 35.61 20.88
CA VAL A 36 15.79 36.57 21.50
C VAL A 36 14.36 36.08 21.31
N GLY A 37 13.82 35.43 22.32
CA GLY A 37 12.50 34.78 22.30
C GLY A 37 12.30 33.91 23.53
N ALA A 38 11.19 33.17 23.58
CA ALA A 38 10.98 32.14 24.59
C ALA A 38 11.86 30.92 24.31
N GLU A 39 12.18 30.11 25.34
CA GLU A 39 12.91 28.86 25.15
C GLU A 39 12.00 27.78 24.55
N ASP A 40 11.77 27.87 23.25
CA ASP A 40 10.80 27.08 22.48
C ASP A 40 11.47 26.09 21.51
N VAL A 41 10.68 25.54 20.58
CA VAL A 41 11.15 24.54 19.62
C VAL A 41 12.29 25.02 18.73
N ILE A 42 12.39 26.32 18.44
CA ILE A 42 13.49 26.91 17.66
C ILE A 42 14.75 26.99 18.51
N ALA A 43 14.66 27.45 19.76
CA ALA A 43 15.79 27.44 20.69
C ALA A 43 16.35 26.01 20.88
N HIS A 44 15.47 25.03 21.06
CA HIS A 44 15.87 23.63 21.18
C HIS A 44 16.51 23.08 19.89
N ALA A 45 16.06 23.49 18.70
CA ALA A 45 16.66 23.09 17.44
C ALA A 45 18.09 23.63 17.29
N ILE A 46 18.35 24.87 17.72
CA ILE A 46 19.69 25.47 17.75
C ILE A 46 20.59 24.68 18.72
N ALA A 47 20.08 24.35 19.91
CA ALA A 47 20.82 23.56 20.89
C ALA A 47 21.17 22.16 20.35
N ARG A 48 20.26 21.51 19.61
CA ARG A 48 20.51 20.22 18.95
C ARG A 48 21.53 20.30 17.80
N ALA A 49 21.74 21.48 17.22
CA ALA A 49 22.71 21.70 16.15
C ALA A 49 24.16 21.86 16.66
N ALA A 50 24.40 21.76 17.97
CA ALA A 50 25.75 21.74 18.53
C ALA A 50 26.60 20.58 17.94
N PRO A 51 27.90 20.80 17.65
CA PRO A 51 28.70 22.00 17.92
C PRO A 51 28.69 23.06 16.81
N TYR A 52 27.82 22.94 15.80
CA TYR A 52 27.85 23.84 14.63
C TYR A 52 27.18 25.18 14.88
N LEU A 53 26.13 25.18 15.70
CA LEU A 53 25.55 26.38 16.29
C LEU A 53 25.77 26.36 17.80
N VAL A 54 26.08 27.52 18.37
CA VAL A 54 26.26 27.68 19.81
C VAL A 54 25.43 28.87 20.26
N LEU A 55 24.52 28.65 21.21
CA LEU A 55 23.81 29.75 21.88
C LEU A 55 24.81 30.55 22.72
N VAL A 56 24.82 31.86 22.53
CA VAL A 56 25.65 32.79 23.32
C VAL A 56 24.75 33.68 24.17
N ASP A 57 25.15 33.90 25.42
CA ASP A 57 24.40 34.73 26.37
C ASP A 57 24.63 36.23 26.15
N HIS A 58 25.71 36.56 25.45
CA HIS A 58 26.19 37.92 25.24
C HIS A 58 26.10 38.32 23.76
N PRO A 59 25.43 39.45 23.43
CA PRO A 59 25.23 39.87 22.05
C PRO A 59 26.55 40.19 21.33
N GLU A 60 27.58 40.67 22.04
CA GLU A 60 28.92 40.93 21.49
C GLU A 60 29.66 39.68 20.98
N LEU A 61 29.25 38.49 21.40
CA LEU A 61 29.83 37.22 20.94
C LEU A 61 29.02 36.60 19.78
N ALA A 62 27.93 37.24 19.37
CA ALA A 62 27.01 36.72 18.38
C ALA A 62 27.46 37.05 16.96
N GLN A 63 27.41 36.06 16.08
CA GLN A 63 27.53 36.23 14.64
C GLN A 63 26.16 36.36 13.98
N VAL A 64 25.12 35.84 14.63
CA VAL A 64 23.72 35.94 14.17
C VAL A 64 22.82 36.29 15.34
N TYR A 65 21.93 37.25 15.12
CA TYR A 65 20.78 37.47 15.97
C TYR A 65 19.57 36.72 15.42
N LEU A 66 18.95 35.92 16.27
CA LEU A 66 17.69 35.24 15.95
C LEU A 66 16.57 35.80 16.81
N LEU A 67 15.64 36.49 16.17
CA LEU A 67 14.45 37.05 16.81
C LEU A 67 13.29 36.08 16.57
N ASN A 68 12.79 35.44 17.63
CA ASN A 68 11.60 34.58 17.53
C ASN A 68 10.43 35.18 18.30
N ASN A 69 9.43 35.66 17.55
CA ASN A 69 8.13 36.13 18.07
C ASN A 69 8.20 36.91 19.41
N SER A 70 9.19 37.79 19.55
CA SER A 70 9.48 38.46 20.81
C SER A 70 9.18 39.96 20.70
N PRO A 71 8.37 40.53 21.62
CA PRO A 71 8.13 41.97 21.63
C PRO A 71 9.41 42.69 22.08
N LEU A 72 9.95 43.53 21.21
CA LEU A 72 11.16 44.31 21.48
C LEU A 72 10.87 45.81 21.47
N THR A 73 11.52 46.56 22.35
CA THR A 73 11.42 48.02 22.35
C THR A 73 12.03 48.60 21.08
N ALA A 74 11.47 49.73 20.60
CA ALA A 74 11.93 50.39 19.38
C ALA A 74 13.42 50.73 19.40
N ASP A 75 13.97 51.09 20.56
CA ASP A 75 15.40 51.40 20.71
C ASP A 75 16.29 50.16 20.53
N ARG A 76 15.85 49.00 21.03
CA ARG A 76 16.58 47.73 20.87
C ARG A 76 16.52 47.25 19.41
N LEU A 77 15.36 47.37 18.76
CA LEU A 77 15.21 47.08 17.32
C LEU A 77 16.09 47.97 16.45
N ARG A 78 16.19 49.27 16.76
CA ARG A 78 17.09 50.20 16.06
C ARG A 78 18.56 49.86 16.28
N THR A 79 18.93 49.41 17.47
CA THR A 79 20.31 49.01 17.77
C THR A 79 20.70 47.78 16.97
N ILE A 80 19.84 46.75 16.98
CA ILE A 80 20.01 45.55 16.14
C ILE A 80 20.05 45.92 14.66
N GLY A 81 19.10 46.74 14.20
CA GLY A 81 19.01 47.16 12.81
C GLY A 81 20.26 47.89 12.32
N ARG A 82 20.89 48.73 13.15
CA ARG A 82 22.16 49.39 12.81
C ARG A 82 23.31 48.39 12.62
N GLN A 83 23.39 47.35 13.45
CA GLN A 83 24.43 46.32 13.34
C GLN A 83 24.24 45.47 12.08
N VAL A 84 22.99 45.10 11.77
CA VAL A 84 22.63 44.34 10.56
C VAL A 84 22.89 45.17 9.29
N GLN A 85 22.55 46.47 9.28
CA GLN A 85 22.82 47.36 8.15
C GLN A 85 24.31 47.62 7.90
N ARG A 86 25.15 47.50 8.94
CA ARG A 86 26.61 47.57 8.83
C ARG A 86 27.25 46.23 8.49
N GLU A 87 26.43 45.20 8.29
CA GLU A 87 26.84 43.82 8.05
C GLU A 87 27.70 43.20 9.17
N GLU A 88 27.67 43.77 10.39
CA GLU A 88 28.45 43.31 11.55
C GLU A 88 27.91 41.97 12.09
N VAL A 89 26.59 41.73 11.97
CA VAL A 89 25.88 40.56 12.51
C VAL A 89 24.77 40.15 11.55
N GLY A 90 24.62 38.85 11.29
CA GLY A 90 23.50 38.30 10.51
C GLY A 90 22.17 38.33 11.28
N LEU A 91 21.04 38.22 10.57
CA LEU A 91 19.72 38.30 11.20
C LEU A 91 18.77 37.20 10.70
N VAL A 92 18.09 36.52 11.61
CA VAL A 92 16.97 35.63 11.27
C VAL A 92 15.77 36.03 12.12
N VAL A 93 14.65 36.35 11.47
CA VAL A 93 13.42 36.76 12.16
C VAL A 93 12.34 35.71 11.89
N PHE A 94 11.88 35.04 12.94
CA PHE A 94 10.66 34.24 12.92
C PHE A 94 9.49 35.10 13.39
N CYS A 95 8.51 35.27 12.51
CA CYS A 95 7.31 36.01 12.80
C CYS A 95 6.34 35.20 13.66
N GLY A 96 5.50 35.90 14.43
CA GLY A 96 4.40 35.32 15.17
C GLY A 96 3.30 36.34 15.45
N ASP A 97 2.49 36.05 16.46
CA ASP A 97 1.39 36.90 16.91
C ASP A 97 1.86 38.13 17.72
N LEU A 98 3.07 38.09 18.27
CA LEU A 98 3.66 39.17 19.07
C LEU A 98 4.68 40.02 18.29
N PHE A 99 5.23 39.52 17.17
CA PHE A 99 6.19 40.27 16.36
C PHE A 99 6.25 39.74 14.90
N PRO A 100 6.22 40.60 13.87
CA PRO A 100 5.93 42.03 13.91
C PRO A 100 4.42 42.31 14.03
N THR A 101 4.05 43.26 14.90
CA THR A 101 2.65 43.71 15.05
C THR A 101 2.30 44.85 14.09
N ASP A 102 3.28 45.69 13.75
CA ASP A 102 3.14 46.81 12.82
C ASP A 102 4.41 47.00 11.97
N THR A 103 4.23 47.61 10.81
CA THR A 103 5.28 48.03 9.87
C THR A 103 6.32 48.96 10.50
N ALA A 104 6.00 49.70 11.57
CA ALA A 104 6.93 50.54 12.30
C ALA A 104 8.10 49.75 12.95
N GLU A 105 7.84 48.50 13.36
CA GLU A 105 8.84 47.61 13.93
C GLU A 105 9.83 47.13 12.85
N LEU A 106 9.31 46.74 11.68
CA LEU A 106 10.12 46.39 10.52
C LEU A 106 10.94 47.59 10.01
N ARG A 107 10.36 48.80 10.04
CA ARG A 107 11.07 50.04 9.71
C ARG A 107 12.21 50.30 10.69
N SER A 108 12.02 50.01 11.98
CA SER A 108 13.06 50.18 12.99
C SER A 108 14.21 49.19 12.82
N LEU A 109 13.92 47.99 12.31
CA LEU A 109 14.89 46.92 12.08
C LEU A 109 15.67 47.08 10.76
N PHE A 110 14.99 47.47 9.67
CA PHE A 110 15.61 47.54 8.33
C PHE A 110 15.86 48.97 7.83
N GLY A 111 15.34 50.00 8.51
CA GLY A 111 15.56 51.41 8.16
C GLY A 111 14.78 51.93 6.95
N VAL A 112 13.93 51.10 6.32
CA VAL A 112 13.12 51.44 5.13
C VAL A 112 11.65 51.54 5.51
N SER A 113 10.89 52.46 4.89
CA SER A 113 9.52 52.78 5.28
C SER A 113 8.41 52.10 4.48
N THR A 114 8.72 51.21 3.53
CA THR A 114 7.74 50.63 2.59
C THR A 114 7.57 49.13 2.79
N PHE A 115 6.82 48.71 3.81
CA PHE A 115 6.43 47.32 4.03
C PHE A 115 4.91 47.16 3.96
N GLY A 116 4.43 46.12 3.28
CA GLY A 116 3.10 45.56 3.49
C GLY A 116 3.17 44.44 4.52
N LEU A 117 2.16 44.36 5.39
CA LEU A 117 2.06 43.36 6.44
C LEU A 117 0.64 42.79 6.46
N ALA A 118 0.53 41.47 6.34
CA ALA A 118 -0.71 40.73 6.55
C ALA A 118 -0.45 39.53 7.45
N ALA A 119 -1.00 39.53 8.66
CA ALA A 119 -0.79 38.51 9.67
C ALA A 119 -2.12 37.84 10.03
N GLY A 120 -2.11 36.51 10.21
CA GLY A 120 -3.29 35.81 10.71
C GLY A 120 -3.29 34.31 10.49
N LYS A 121 -4.39 33.68 10.91
CA LYS A 121 -4.70 32.28 10.65
C LYS A 121 -5.57 32.22 9.40
N SER A 122 -5.00 31.78 8.29
CA SER A 122 -5.69 31.69 7.02
C SER A 122 -6.09 30.25 6.71
N THR A 123 -6.68 30.04 5.53
CA THR A 123 -6.76 28.72 4.91
C THR A 123 -5.36 28.09 4.81
N PRO A 124 -5.27 26.75 4.90
CA PRO A 124 -4.02 26.04 4.72
C PRO A 124 -3.40 26.40 3.38
N ALA A 125 -2.11 26.70 3.37
CA ALA A 125 -1.37 26.95 2.15
C ALA A 125 -0.25 25.94 1.97
N HIS A 126 -0.12 25.42 0.75
CA HIS A 126 1.01 24.60 0.38
C HIS A 126 2.22 25.46 0.07
N VAL A 127 3.37 25.00 0.55
CA VAL A 127 4.65 25.66 0.35
C VAL A 127 5.28 25.16 -0.95
N VAL A 128 5.72 26.11 -1.77
CA VAL A 128 6.41 25.88 -3.04
C VAL A 128 7.73 26.65 -2.99
N ALA A 129 8.79 26.03 -3.48
CA ALA A 129 10.06 26.72 -3.53
C ALA A 129 10.06 27.82 -4.61
N GLY A 130 10.76 28.93 -4.34
CA GLY A 130 10.98 29.98 -5.33
C GLY A 130 12.01 29.58 -6.39
N GLU A 131 11.93 30.20 -7.56
CA GLU A 131 12.90 30.03 -8.64
C GLU A 131 14.23 30.72 -8.27
N ALA A 132 15.28 29.94 -8.01
CA ALA A 132 16.70 30.35 -7.91
C ALA A 132 17.34 30.71 -6.54
N ASP A 133 16.94 30.10 -5.41
CA ASP A 133 17.70 30.19 -4.14
C ASP A 133 18.49 28.90 -3.79
N LEU A 134 19.63 29.01 -3.11
CA LEU A 134 20.39 27.87 -2.56
C LEU A 134 19.57 27.10 -1.51
N LEU A 135 18.70 27.80 -0.79
CA LEU A 135 17.75 27.21 0.17
C LEU A 135 16.74 26.26 -0.53
N HIS A 136 16.42 26.51 -1.81
CA HIS A 136 15.57 25.63 -2.60
C HIS A 136 16.25 24.29 -2.89
N GLN A 137 17.54 24.29 -3.25
CA GLN A 137 18.27 23.06 -3.59
C GLN A 137 18.56 22.19 -2.37
N ALA A 138 18.64 22.79 -1.18
CA ALA A 138 19.02 22.10 0.05
C ALA A 138 17.86 21.34 0.72
N ILE A 139 16.60 21.70 0.44
CA ILE A 139 15.41 21.21 1.15
C ILE A 139 14.37 20.75 0.14
N ALA A 140 13.79 19.57 0.38
CA ALA A 140 12.68 19.06 -0.43
C ALA A 140 11.36 19.73 0.01
N TRP A 141 11.11 20.95 -0.46
CA TRP A 141 9.94 21.78 -0.09
C TRP A 141 8.59 21.14 -0.41
N SER A 142 8.53 20.23 -1.38
CA SER A 142 7.34 19.41 -1.65
C SER A 142 6.95 18.47 -0.50
N SER A 143 7.84 18.25 0.47
CA SER A 143 7.57 17.49 1.68
C SER A 143 7.15 18.36 2.87
N ALA A 144 7.14 19.68 2.73
CA ALA A 144 6.78 20.59 3.82
C ALA A 144 5.29 20.46 4.16
N PRO A 145 4.92 20.43 5.45
CA PRO A 145 3.52 20.47 5.86
C PRO A 145 2.82 21.75 5.37
N GLU A 146 1.50 21.71 5.32
CA GLU A 146 0.69 22.91 5.11
C GLU A 146 0.94 23.93 6.23
N ILE A 147 0.83 25.22 5.87
CA ILE A 147 0.94 26.32 6.82
C ILE A 147 -0.42 27.00 7.03
N TYR A 148 -0.79 27.18 8.30
CA TYR A 148 -2.06 27.75 8.72
C TYR A 148 -1.87 29.19 9.25
N ALA A 149 -1.10 29.33 10.33
CA ALA A 149 -0.80 30.62 10.92
C ALA A 149 0.49 31.20 10.33
N ARG A 150 0.41 32.40 9.73
CA ARG A 150 1.57 33.04 9.11
C ARG A 150 1.47 34.55 9.04
N THR A 151 2.63 35.19 8.89
CA THR A 151 2.78 36.60 8.55
C THR A 151 3.35 36.73 7.14
N VAL A 152 2.66 37.44 6.27
CA VAL A 152 3.08 37.77 4.91
C VAL A 152 3.62 39.19 4.90
N ILE A 153 4.90 39.35 4.58
CA ILE A 153 5.57 40.64 4.49
C ILE A 153 5.89 40.91 3.02
N SER A 154 5.56 42.11 2.52
CA SER A 154 5.84 42.50 1.14
C SER A 154 6.66 43.77 1.07
N ASN A 155 7.81 43.69 0.40
CA ASN A 155 8.60 44.84 -0.03
C ASN A 155 9.42 44.43 -1.26
N PRO A 156 8.96 44.72 -2.49
CA PRO A 156 9.58 44.22 -3.72
C PRO A 156 10.98 44.80 -3.99
N ASN A 157 11.33 45.89 -3.32
CA ASN A 157 12.62 46.56 -3.50
C ASN A 157 13.69 45.99 -2.57
N LEU A 158 13.31 45.54 -1.38
CA LEU A 158 14.24 45.05 -0.35
C LEU A 158 14.22 43.52 -0.20
N LEU A 159 13.07 42.87 -0.36
CA LEU A 159 12.88 41.45 -0.06
C LEU A 159 12.84 40.61 -1.33
N LEU A 160 13.62 39.53 -1.33
CA LEU A 160 13.59 38.47 -2.33
C LEU A 160 12.86 37.26 -1.73
N PRO A 161 11.73 36.83 -2.30
CA PRO A 161 11.06 35.61 -1.85
C PRO A 161 11.89 34.38 -2.24
N SER A 162 12.39 33.67 -1.23
CA SER A 162 13.12 32.40 -1.38
C SER A 162 12.15 31.22 -1.43
N VAL A 163 11.07 31.31 -0.66
CA VAL A 163 10.02 30.29 -0.55
C VAL A 163 8.67 31.00 -0.53
N THR A 164 7.72 30.51 -1.32
CA THR A 164 6.37 31.08 -1.44
C THR A 164 5.31 30.03 -1.18
N THR A 165 4.08 30.45 -0.99
CA THR A 165 2.93 29.54 -1.09
C THR A 165 2.59 29.30 -2.56
N ARG A 166 1.74 28.30 -2.84
CA ARG A 166 1.17 28.06 -4.19
C ARG A 166 0.41 29.27 -4.74
N GLU A 167 -0.14 30.09 -3.84
CA GLU A 167 -0.84 31.35 -4.15
C GLU A 167 0.13 32.54 -4.37
N GLY A 168 1.45 32.31 -4.28
CA GLY A 168 2.48 33.32 -4.47
C GLY A 168 2.78 34.18 -3.25
N ALA A 169 2.23 33.88 -2.08
CA ALA A 169 2.53 34.63 -0.86
C ALA A 169 3.91 34.24 -0.32
N PRO A 170 4.81 35.20 -0.01
CA PRO A 170 6.13 34.88 0.54
C PRO A 170 6.04 34.25 1.93
N LEU A 171 6.82 33.19 2.15
CA LEU A 171 7.00 32.52 3.44
C LEU A 171 8.40 32.73 4.01
N VAL A 172 9.44 32.52 3.19
CA VAL A 172 10.82 32.81 3.56
C VAL A 172 11.35 33.84 2.58
N GLN A 173 11.88 34.94 3.10
CA GLN A 173 12.40 36.04 2.31
C GLN A 173 13.82 36.37 2.75
N ARG A 174 14.70 36.61 1.77
CA ARG A 174 16.05 37.14 1.98
C ARG A 174 16.05 38.65 1.72
N VAL A 175 16.75 39.40 2.56
CA VAL A 175 16.97 40.84 2.36
C VAL A 175 18.07 41.06 1.33
N ARG A 176 17.86 41.97 0.37
CA ARG A 176 18.84 42.33 -0.67
C ARG A 176 20.01 43.12 -0.09
N GLY A 177 21.19 42.90 -0.65
CA GLY A 177 22.33 43.82 -0.52
C GLY A 177 23.34 43.51 0.58
N GLY A 178 23.33 42.31 1.19
CA GLY A 178 24.37 41.88 2.14
C GLY A 178 25.45 41.02 1.46
N GLU A 179 26.73 41.43 1.56
CA GLU A 179 27.87 40.65 1.07
C GLU A 179 28.56 39.83 2.17
N GLN A 180 28.66 40.38 3.40
CA GLN A 180 29.34 39.73 4.53
C GLN A 180 28.41 38.95 5.45
N THR A 181 27.16 39.38 5.63
CA THR A 181 26.14 38.70 6.45
C THR A 181 24.78 38.78 5.76
N GLN A 182 23.88 37.85 6.06
CA GLN A 182 22.55 37.82 5.46
C GLN A 182 21.44 38.02 6.50
N ALA A 183 20.33 38.60 6.04
CA ALA A 183 19.12 38.75 6.83
C ALA A 183 17.95 37.97 6.20
N PHE A 184 17.27 37.16 7.02
CA PHE A 184 16.10 36.37 6.63
C PHE A 184 14.86 36.75 7.44
N LEU A 185 13.72 36.80 6.75
CA LEU A 185 12.39 36.93 7.33
C LEU A 185 11.61 35.64 7.07
N VAL A 186 11.14 35.00 8.14
CA VAL A 186 10.38 33.76 8.11
C VAL A 186 8.99 34.02 8.65
N GLY A 187 7.99 34.00 7.77
CA GLY A 187 6.59 34.26 8.09
C GLY A 187 5.90 33.14 8.89
N LEU A 188 6.58 32.02 9.16
CA LEU A 188 6.03 30.87 9.87
C LEU A 188 5.90 31.12 11.38
N TRP A 189 4.68 30.95 11.91
CA TRP A 189 4.44 30.94 13.35
C TRP A 189 4.72 29.54 13.89
N ALA A 190 5.96 29.26 14.28
CA ALA A 190 6.39 27.92 14.69
C ALA A 190 5.71 27.44 15.99
N ASP A 191 5.42 28.37 16.90
CA ASP A 191 4.84 28.06 18.23
C ASP A 191 3.30 27.96 18.22
N ASP A 192 2.64 28.29 17.11
CA ASP A 192 1.17 28.18 17.02
C ASP A 192 0.73 26.73 16.87
N LYS A 193 -0.27 26.31 17.65
CA LYS A 193 -0.81 24.94 17.63
C LYS A 193 -1.28 24.49 16.25
N SER A 194 -1.73 25.40 15.39
CA SER A 194 -2.15 25.07 14.01
C SER A 194 -1.00 24.64 13.11
N ASN A 195 0.24 25.01 13.44
CA ASN A 195 1.45 24.64 12.71
C ASN A 195 2.29 23.57 13.43
N ALA A 196 1.75 22.89 14.45
CA ALA A 196 2.49 21.91 15.24
C ALA A 196 3.15 20.79 14.40
N THR A 197 2.58 20.47 13.24
CA THR A 197 3.13 19.50 12.28
C THR A 197 4.51 19.88 11.74
N TRP A 198 4.84 21.16 11.68
CA TRP A 198 6.15 21.64 11.21
C TRP A 198 7.30 21.19 12.11
N THR A 199 7.08 21.13 13.43
CA THR A 199 8.10 20.67 14.40
C THR A 199 8.50 19.21 14.20
N HIS A 200 7.64 18.44 13.54
CA HIS A 200 7.84 17.02 13.25
C HIS A 200 8.32 16.77 11.82
N TRP A 201 8.45 17.82 11.01
CA TRP A 201 8.93 17.72 9.64
C TRP A 201 10.41 17.31 9.63
N PRO A 202 10.82 16.30 8.84
CA PRO A 202 12.22 15.83 8.81
C PRO A 202 13.28 16.88 8.49
N TYR A 203 12.90 18.02 7.90
CA TYR A 203 13.81 19.11 7.58
C TYR A 203 13.77 20.26 8.60
N PHE A 204 12.91 20.24 9.62
CA PHE A 204 12.71 21.40 10.52
C PHE A 204 14.01 21.87 11.19
N ASP A 205 14.71 20.96 11.87
CA ASP A 205 15.98 21.28 12.53
C ASP A 205 17.05 21.73 11.53
N TYR A 206 17.10 21.09 10.36
CA TYR A 206 18.04 21.44 9.30
C TYR A 206 17.71 22.80 8.67
N PHE A 207 16.43 23.15 8.56
CA PHE A 207 15.97 24.44 8.04
C PHE A 207 16.44 25.58 8.95
N ILE A 208 16.29 25.42 10.27
CA ILE A 208 16.80 26.39 11.25
C ILE A 208 18.32 26.48 11.16
N TYR A 209 19.01 25.33 11.16
CA TYR A 209 20.46 25.29 10.97
C TYR A 209 20.91 26.02 9.71
N ARG A 210 20.25 25.75 8.58
CA ARG A 210 20.59 26.30 7.27
C ARG A 210 20.41 27.81 7.25
N LEU A 211 19.28 28.33 7.77
CA LEU A 211 19.02 29.77 7.83
C LEU A 211 20.07 30.50 8.67
N VAL A 212 20.38 29.97 9.85
CA VAL A 212 21.35 30.60 10.76
C VAL A 212 22.77 30.52 10.20
N ALA A 213 23.17 29.38 9.65
CA ALA A 213 24.49 29.22 9.05
C ALA A 213 24.68 30.13 7.82
N GLU A 214 23.64 30.31 7.00
CA GLU A 214 23.68 31.28 5.88
C GLU A 214 23.66 32.74 6.37
N ALA A 215 22.87 33.05 7.40
CA ALA A 215 22.81 34.40 7.99
C ALA A 215 24.17 34.86 8.51
N GLY A 216 24.88 33.96 9.21
CA GLY A 216 26.22 34.21 9.72
C GLY A 216 27.34 34.04 8.70
N ASN A 217 26.99 33.83 7.42
CA ASN A 217 27.93 33.59 6.32
C ASN A 217 28.99 32.53 6.65
N ALA A 218 28.54 31.42 7.23
CA ALA A 218 29.43 30.34 7.64
C ALA A 218 30.20 29.83 6.42
N PRO A 219 31.54 29.68 6.50
CA PRO A 219 32.38 29.37 5.35
C PRO A 219 32.03 28.02 4.70
N ARG A 220 31.38 27.12 5.45
CA ARG A 220 30.90 25.81 4.98
C ARG A 220 29.60 25.44 5.67
N VAL A 221 28.52 25.40 4.90
CA VAL A 221 27.20 24.95 5.38
C VAL A 221 27.02 23.47 5.04
N LEU A 222 26.72 22.65 6.05
CA LEU A 222 26.52 21.21 5.86
C LEU A 222 25.32 20.96 4.93
N SER A 223 25.42 19.91 4.13
CA SER A 223 24.26 19.37 3.41
C SER A 223 23.37 18.58 4.38
N TYR A 224 22.09 18.41 4.02
CA TYR A 224 21.15 17.62 4.83
C TYR A 224 21.67 16.20 5.13
N ALA A 225 22.30 15.57 4.13
CA ALA A 225 22.92 14.25 4.24
C ALA A 225 24.03 14.16 5.29
N ASN A 226 24.71 15.27 5.58
CA ASN A 226 25.85 15.33 6.49
C ASN A 226 25.49 15.99 7.84
N TYR A 227 24.31 16.60 7.94
CA TYR A 227 23.80 17.17 9.19
C TYR A 227 23.52 16.05 10.20
N PRO A 228 24.16 16.02 11.38
CA PRO A 228 24.01 14.88 12.31
C PRO A 228 22.60 14.67 12.86
N GLY A 229 21.79 15.74 12.89
CA GLY A 229 20.38 15.66 13.27
C GLY A 229 19.45 15.20 12.15
N SER A 230 19.94 14.94 10.94
CA SER A 230 19.09 14.44 9.86
C SER A 230 18.75 12.97 10.07
N PRO A 231 17.50 12.54 9.77
CA PRO A 231 17.05 11.16 9.85
C PRO A 231 17.57 10.34 8.66
N VAL A 232 18.89 10.29 8.52
CA VAL A 232 19.64 9.52 7.54
C VAL A 232 20.60 8.58 8.30
N PRO A 233 20.90 7.37 7.79
CA PRO A 233 21.88 6.51 8.42
C PRO A 233 23.30 7.13 8.42
N HIS A 234 23.85 7.39 9.61
CA HIS A 234 25.18 7.95 9.83
C HIS A 234 26.16 6.96 10.48
N GLY A 235 27.46 7.10 10.22
CA GLY A 235 28.53 6.37 10.91
C GLY A 235 28.32 4.85 11.00
N ASN A 236 28.22 4.34 12.23
CA ASN A 236 28.04 2.90 12.50
C ASN A 236 26.70 2.35 11.98
N THR A 237 25.63 3.16 11.97
CA THR A 237 24.33 2.70 11.45
C THR A 237 24.38 2.47 9.94
N ARG A 238 25.13 3.32 9.22
CA ARG A 238 25.43 3.16 7.80
C ARG A 238 26.20 1.86 7.53
N LEU A 239 27.23 1.57 8.30
CA LEU A 239 27.96 0.30 8.18
C LEU A 239 27.08 -0.91 8.53
N PHE A 240 26.24 -0.78 9.55
CA PHE A 240 25.33 -1.85 9.97
C PHE A 240 24.34 -2.23 8.86
N PHE A 241 23.66 -1.26 8.24
CA PHE A 241 22.69 -1.57 7.18
C PHE A 241 23.37 -2.05 5.89
N ALA A 242 24.49 -1.44 5.48
CA ALA A 242 25.23 -1.87 4.30
C ALA A 242 25.83 -3.27 4.49
N GLY A 243 26.48 -3.50 5.63
CA GLY A 243 27.04 -4.78 6.03
C GLY A 243 25.97 -5.85 6.21
N GLY A 244 24.84 -5.51 6.83
CA GLY A 244 23.70 -6.41 7.02
C GLY A 244 23.09 -6.88 5.70
N GLY A 245 22.86 -5.95 4.75
CA GLY A 245 22.38 -6.32 3.42
C GLY A 245 23.38 -7.19 2.65
N ALA A 246 24.68 -6.85 2.68
CA ALA A 246 25.72 -7.64 2.04
C ALA A 246 25.86 -9.04 2.68
N LEU A 247 25.82 -9.11 4.01
CA LEU A 247 25.87 -10.37 4.75
C LEU A 247 24.67 -11.25 4.43
N ALA A 248 23.45 -10.69 4.38
CA ALA A 248 22.26 -11.43 3.99
C ALA A 248 22.40 -12.04 2.59
N LEU A 249 22.90 -11.26 1.62
CA LEU A 249 23.16 -11.76 0.27
C LEU A 249 24.20 -12.88 0.25
N LEU A 250 25.35 -12.69 0.91
CA LEU A 250 26.41 -13.69 0.99
C LEU A 250 25.91 -14.98 1.66
N LEU A 251 25.15 -14.87 2.75
CA LEU A 251 24.58 -16.02 3.45
C LEU A 251 23.53 -16.75 2.59
N SER A 252 22.64 -16.03 1.89
CA SER A 252 21.66 -16.64 0.98
C SER A 252 22.32 -17.40 -0.18
N VAL A 253 23.34 -16.81 -0.80
CA VAL A 253 24.09 -17.47 -1.88
C VAL A 253 24.92 -18.64 -1.35
N ALA A 254 25.58 -18.48 -0.21
CA ALA A 254 26.38 -19.54 0.41
C ALA A 254 25.52 -20.72 0.87
N THR A 255 24.32 -20.48 1.39
CA THR A 255 23.37 -21.54 1.78
C THR A 255 22.87 -22.30 0.57
N LEU A 256 22.51 -21.63 -0.53
CA LEU A 256 22.15 -22.29 -1.79
C LEU A 256 23.31 -23.12 -2.34
N PHE A 257 24.51 -22.56 -2.36
CA PHE A 257 25.71 -23.26 -2.83
C PHE A 257 26.02 -24.50 -1.98
N ARG A 258 25.96 -24.38 -0.64
CA ARG A 258 26.17 -25.51 0.27
C ARG A 258 25.11 -26.60 0.09
N ALA A 259 23.84 -26.23 -0.06
CA ALA A 259 22.75 -27.18 -0.29
C ALA A 259 22.91 -27.92 -1.62
N ARG A 260 23.26 -27.21 -2.71
CA ARG A 260 23.56 -27.81 -4.02
C ARG A 260 24.81 -28.69 -3.99
N ARG A 261 25.87 -28.28 -3.28
CA ARG A 261 27.08 -29.09 -3.11
C ARG A 261 26.81 -30.36 -2.32
N ALA A 262 26.00 -30.30 -1.26
CA ALA A 262 25.61 -31.48 -0.48
C ALA A 262 24.86 -32.50 -1.36
N LEU A 263 23.94 -32.02 -2.20
CA LEU A 263 23.23 -32.84 -3.18
C LEU A 263 24.15 -33.49 -4.22
N TYR A 264 25.15 -32.74 -4.71
CA TYR A 264 26.14 -33.28 -5.64
C TYR A 264 27.01 -34.38 -5.01
N LEU A 265 27.35 -34.25 -3.72
CA LEU A 265 28.17 -35.22 -2.99
C LEU A 265 27.39 -36.45 -2.51
N ARG A 266 26.07 -36.37 -2.39
CA ARG A 266 25.17 -37.45 -1.97
C ARG A 266 23.99 -37.57 -2.94
N PRO A 267 24.22 -38.09 -4.16
CA PRO A 267 23.15 -38.20 -5.17
C PRO A 267 22.01 -39.11 -4.71
N ASP A 268 22.30 -40.12 -3.87
CA ASP A 268 21.30 -41.04 -3.33
C ASP A 268 20.24 -40.31 -2.47
N ASP A 269 20.65 -39.29 -1.69
CA ASP A 269 19.73 -38.47 -0.88
C ASP A 269 18.72 -37.68 -1.75
N ALA A 270 19.08 -37.37 -3.00
CA ALA A 270 18.20 -36.71 -3.96
C ALA A 270 17.15 -37.68 -4.53
N SER A 271 17.55 -38.92 -4.78
CA SER A 271 16.69 -39.99 -5.28
C SER A 271 15.76 -40.57 -4.21
N GLN A 272 16.15 -40.46 -2.93
CA GLN A 272 15.41 -40.96 -1.77
C GLN A 272 14.47 -39.93 -1.13
N LEU A 273 14.32 -38.72 -1.69
CA LEU A 273 13.29 -37.78 -1.23
C LEU A 273 11.92 -38.48 -1.38
N PRO A 274 11.30 -38.91 -0.28
CA PRO A 274 10.20 -39.84 -0.35
C PRO A 274 8.97 -39.05 -0.79
N VAL A 275 8.66 -39.12 -2.08
CA VAL A 275 7.31 -38.88 -2.56
C VAL A 275 6.40 -40.02 -2.03
N GLU A 276 6.96 -41.22 -1.86
CA GLU A 276 6.30 -42.47 -1.44
C GLU A 276 5.79 -42.53 0.01
N GLN A 277 6.43 -41.87 1.00
CA GLN A 277 6.03 -42.02 2.41
C GLN A 277 4.99 -41.00 2.90
N SER A 278 4.67 -39.97 2.11
CA SER A 278 3.73 -38.91 2.52
C SER A 278 2.25 -39.34 2.50
N HIS A 279 1.94 -40.55 1.99
CA HIS A 279 0.56 -40.97 1.66
C HIS A 279 0.11 -42.26 2.38
N THR A 280 0.92 -42.83 3.28
CA THR A 280 0.59 -44.09 3.99
C THR A 280 -0.53 -43.99 5.02
N ARG A 281 -1.05 -42.79 5.30
CA ARG A 281 -2.33 -42.68 6.02
C ARG A 281 -3.45 -42.82 5.00
N LYS A 282 -4.01 -44.05 4.89
CA LYS A 282 -5.28 -44.35 4.20
C LYS A 282 -6.24 -43.19 4.40
N THR A 283 -6.29 -42.29 3.44
CA THR A 283 -7.18 -41.13 3.51
C THR A 283 -8.53 -41.69 3.10
N THR A 284 -9.37 -42.00 4.09
CA THR A 284 -10.81 -42.04 3.89
C THR A 284 -11.17 -40.90 2.95
N LEU A 285 -11.92 -41.19 1.87
CA LEU A 285 -12.33 -40.20 0.87
C LEU A 285 -12.98 -39.00 1.58
N THR A 286 -12.17 -37.99 1.89
CA THR A 286 -12.66 -36.76 2.50
C THR A 286 -13.31 -35.92 1.40
N THR A 287 -14.27 -35.08 1.75
CA THR A 287 -14.96 -34.21 0.78
C THR A 287 -14.00 -33.23 0.07
N TRP A 288 -12.80 -33.02 0.60
CA TRP A 288 -11.71 -32.29 -0.08
C TRP A 288 -11.07 -33.08 -1.22
N ASN A 289 -11.08 -34.42 -1.19
CA ASN A 289 -10.51 -35.27 -2.23
C ASN A 289 -11.42 -35.39 -3.46
N THR A 290 -12.70 -35.03 -3.36
CA THR A 290 -13.59 -35.00 -4.52
C THR A 290 -13.40 -33.72 -5.31
N VAL A 291 -13.12 -33.85 -6.61
CA VAL A 291 -12.94 -32.71 -7.52
C VAL A 291 -14.29 -32.05 -7.78
N GLY A 292 -14.34 -30.73 -7.79
CA GLY A 292 -15.57 -29.97 -7.99
C GLY A 292 -15.45 -28.51 -7.58
N PHE A 293 -16.43 -27.70 -8.00
CA PHE A 293 -16.45 -26.26 -7.71
C PHE A 293 -16.74 -25.96 -6.23
N HIS A 294 -17.18 -26.96 -5.45
CA HIS A 294 -17.32 -26.83 -4.00
C HIS A 294 -15.98 -26.49 -3.30
N ARG A 295 -14.81 -26.82 -3.87
CA ARG A 295 -13.51 -26.45 -3.28
C ARG A 295 -13.24 -24.94 -3.36
N PRO A 296 -13.20 -24.27 -4.54
CA PRO A 296 -13.02 -22.81 -4.58
C PRO A 296 -14.14 -22.06 -3.85
N LEU A 297 -15.39 -22.56 -3.92
CA LEU A 297 -16.50 -21.98 -3.19
C LEU A 297 -16.30 -22.06 -1.67
N ALA A 298 -15.76 -23.16 -1.15
CA ALA A 298 -15.41 -23.27 0.26
C ALA A 298 -14.33 -22.25 0.67
N GLY A 299 -13.35 -22.00 -0.20
CA GLY A 299 -12.37 -20.92 -0.02
C GLY A 299 -13.02 -19.55 0.11
N LEU A 300 -13.93 -19.21 -0.81
CA LEU A 300 -14.71 -17.97 -0.73
C LEU A 300 -15.49 -17.87 0.59
N LEU A 301 -16.24 -18.91 0.97
CA LEU A 301 -17.05 -18.91 2.20
C LEU A 301 -16.18 -18.80 3.47
N SER A 302 -15.02 -19.45 3.48
CA SER A 302 -14.06 -19.39 4.60
C SER A 302 -13.60 -17.96 4.84
N LEU A 303 -13.21 -17.26 3.76
CA LEU A 303 -12.74 -15.89 3.84
C LEU A 303 -13.91 -14.92 4.10
N LEU A 304 -15.07 -15.17 3.48
CA LEU A 304 -16.23 -14.28 3.53
C LEU A 304 -16.73 -14.08 4.95
N GLY A 305 -16.95 -15.17 5.70
CA GLY A 305 -17.51 -15.08 7.04
C GLY A 305 -16.65 -14.25 7.99
N VAL A 306 -15.34 -14.47 7.93
CA VAL A 306 -14.38 -13.74 8.77
C VAL A 306 -14.19 -12.31 8.28
N SER A 307 -14.07 -12.09 6.96
CA SER A 307 -13.80 -10.77 6.41
C SER A 307 -14.98 -9.82 6.57
N LEU A 308 -16.23 -10.29 6.42
CA LEU A 308 -17.40 -9.45 6.69
C LEU A 308 -17.45 -9.01 8.16
N GLY A 309 -17.18 -9.92 9.10
CA GLY A 309 -17.14 -9.58 10.53
C GLY A 309 -16.02 -8.58 10.87
N LEU A 310 -14.87 -8.68 10.19
CA LEU A 310 -13.72 -7.81 10.42
C LEU A 310 -13.74 -6.52 9.62
N PHE A 311 -14.63 -6.37 8.65
CA PHE A 311 -14.63 -5.23 7.74
C PHE A 311 -14.78 -3.90 8.48
N VAL A 312 -15.73 -3.79 9.41
CA VAL A 312 -15.94 -2.55 10.19
C VAL A 312 -14.82 -2.30 11.20
N PRO A 313 -14.35 -3.28 12.00
CA PRO A 313 -13.15 -3.11 12.81
C PRO A 313 -11.93 -2.65 12.00
N TYR A 314 -11.74 -3.22 10.80
CA TYR A 314 -10.68 -2.82 9.88
C TYR A 314 -10.84 -1.38 9.42
N LEU A 315 -12.04 -0.96 8.99
CA LEU A 315 -12.30 0.43 8.59
C LEU A 315 -12.01 1.41 9.73
N ILE A 316 -12.50 1.12 10.94
CA ILE A 316 -12.26 1.97 12.12
C ILE A 316 -10.77 2.04 12.45
N TYR A 317 -10.07 0.91 12.35
CA TYR A 317 -8.63 0.88 12.54
C TYR A 317 -7.94 1.80 11.55
N GLN A 318 -8.23 1.67 10.25
CA GLN A 318 -7.56 2.42 9.18
C GLN A 318 -7.93 3.91 9.16
N SER A 319 -9.17 4.28 9.49
CA SER A 319 -9.64 5.67 9.39
C SER A 319 -9.57 6.48 10.69
N HIS A 320 -9.57 5.81 11.86
CA HIS A 320 -9.57 6.49 13.15
C HIS A 320 -8.41 6.07 14.05
N ILE A 321 -8.27 4.79 14.39
CA ILE A 321 -7.29 4.35 15.40
C ILE A 321 -5.86 4.62 14.91
N LEU A 322 -5.54 4.18 13.69
CA LEU A 322 -4.22 4.31 13.12
C LEU A 322 -3.83 5.80 12.92
N PRO A 323 -4.59 6.63 12.19
CA PRO A 323 -4.19 8.01 11.91
C PRO A 323 -4.44 9.01 13.05
N ARG A 324 -5.32 8.73 14.02
CA ARG A 324 -5.61 9.67 15.13
C ARG A 324 -4.96 9.28 16.45
N GLN A 325 -4.80 7.98 16.73
CA GLN A 325 -4.31 7.51 18.04
C GLN A 325 -2.88 6.98 17.97
N LEU A 326 -2.59 6.10 17.01
CA LEU A 326 -1.30 5.41 16.94
C LEU A 326 -0.24 6.27 16.24
N VAL A 327 -0.58 6.85 15.09
CA VAL A 327 0.30 7.66 14.23
C VAL A 327 -0.40 8.98 13.93
N PRO A 328 -0.42 9.94 14.89
CA PRO A 328 -1.13 11.22 14.74
C PRO A 328 -0.47 12.21 13.76
N TRP A 329 0.54 11.76 12.99
CA TRP A 329 1.28 12.56 12.03
C TRP A 329 0.97 12.07 10.61
N PRO A 330 0.09 12.75 9.85
CA PRO A 330 -0.35 12.33 8.51
C PRO A 330 0.83 12.06 7.55
N GLN A 331 1.86 12.89 7.63
CA GLN A 331 3.08 12.77 6.82
C GLN A 331 3.76 11.39 6.95
N VAL A 332 3.68 10.74 8.12
CA VAL A 332 4.28 9.41 8.31
C VAL A 332 3.58 8.38 7.45
N LEU A 333 2.24 8.39 7.42
CA LEU A 333 1.44 7.45 6.64
C LEU A 333 1.58 7.71 5.15
N GLU A 334 1.62 8.98 4.74
CA GLU A 334 1.84 9.37 3.35
C GLU A 334 3.22 8.94 2.82
N ASN A 335 4.28 9.20 3.60
CA ASN A 335 5.65 8.78 3.27
C ASN A 335 5.76 7.26 3.23
N TRP A 336 5.10 6.57 4.17
CA TRP A 336 5.02 5.12 4.20
C TRP A 336 4.35 4.57 2.94
N GLU A 337 3.21 5.12 2.52
CA GLU A 337 2.50 4.71 1.31
C GLU A 337 3.31 5.01 0.03
N LEU A 338 3.95 6.18 -0.04
CA LEU A 338 4.79 6.56 -1.17
C LEU A 338 5.95 5.58 -1.35
N VAL A 339 6.70 5.30 -0.28
CA VAL A 339 7.80 4.32 -0.32
C VAL A 339 7.30 2.93 -0.65
N THR A 340 6.13 2.54 -0.13
CA THR A 340 5.48 1.27 -0.47
C THR A 340 5.24 1.16 -1.97
N SER A 341 4.69 2.21 -2.58
CA SER A 341 4.37 2.24 -4.01
C SER A 341 5.62 2.10 -4.89
N TRP A 342 6.71 2.79 -4.54
CA TRP A 342 8.00 2.65 -5.22
C TRP A 342 8.58 1.24 -5.07
N LEU A 343 8.58 0.72 -3.85
CA LEU A 343 9.14 -0.60 -3.57
C LEU A 343 8.28 -1.75 -4.09
N LEU A 344 6.99 -1.54 -4.41
CA LEU A 344 6.16 -2.53 -5.10
C LEU A 344 6.62 -2.74 -6.56
N ILE A 345 7.13 -1.70 -7.21
CA ILE A 345 7.70 -1.81 -8.57
C ILE A 345 8.97 -2.66 -8.51
N GLY A 346 9.94 -2.28 -7.66
CA GLY A 346 11.16 -3.06 -7.45
C GLY A 346 10.84 -4.48 -6.97
N GLY A 347 9.94 -4.60 -6.00
CA GLY A 347 9.32 -5.83 -5.49
C GLY A 347 8.93 -6.80 -6.61
N SER A 348 8.07 -6.33 -7.50
CA SER A 348 7.52 -7.10 -8.62
C SER A 348 8.58 -7.56 -9.61
N ILE A 349 9.62 -6.74 -9.87
CA ILE A 349 10.72 -7.10 -10.79
C ILE A 349 11.50 -8.30 -10.27
N PHE A 350 11.83 -8.35 -8.98
CA PHE A 350 12.63 -9.46 -8.44
C PHE A 350 11.77 -10.67 -8.04
N ASP A 351 10.51 -10.48 -7.63
CA ASP A 351 9.58 -11.59 -7.40
C ASP A 351 9.32 -12.41 -8.69
N LEU A 352 9.37 -11.72 -9.84
CA LEU A 352 9.13 -12.28 -11.17
C LEU A 352 7.81 -13.07 -11.28
N GLY A 353 6.81 -12.85 -10.41
CA GLY A 353 5.55 -13.62 -10.45
C GLY A 353 5.73 -15.13 -10.26
N ILE A 354 6.87 -15.57 -9.71
CA ILE A 354 7.25 -16.98 -9.59
C ILE A 354 6.32 -17.74 -8.64
N GLY A 355 5.73 -17.05 -7.65
CA GLY A 355 4.72 -17.64 -6.77
C GLY A 355 3.51 -18.15 -7.54
N THR A 356 2.96 -17.34 -8.46
CA THR A 356 1.82 -17.74 -9.30
C THR A 356 2.22 -18.84 -10.30
N ALA A 357 3.44 -18.77 -10.85
CA ALA A 357 3.97 -19.81 -11.72
C ALA A 357 4.10 -21.17 -11.00
N ALA A 358 4.53 -21.16 -9.73
CA ALA A 358 4.64 -22.35 -8.91
C ALA A 358 3.27 -23.02 -8.71
N VAL A 359 2.24 -22.22 -8.37
CA VAL A 359 0.88 -22.72 -8.20
C VAL A 359 0.34 -23.33 -9.50
N TYR A 360 0.52 -22.63 -10.63
CA TYR A 360 0.08 -23.11 -11.94
C TYR A 360 0.75 -24.43 -12.33
N HIS A 361 2.09 -24.48 -12.35
CA HIS A 361 2.82 -25.67 -12.77
C HIS A 361 2.67 -26.84 -11.80
N PHE A 362 2.50 -26.58 -10.51
CA PHE A 362 2.15 -27.64 -9.56
C PHE A 362 0.77 -28.23 -9.87
N ALA A 363 -0.26 -27.40 -10.07
CA ALA A 363 -1.60 -27.86 -10.39
C ALA A 363 -1.67 -28.63 -11.72
N ASP A 364 -0.91 -28.18 -12.72
CA ASP A 364 -0.77 -28.80 -14.05
C ASP A 364 -0.06 -30.18 -13.98
N GLN A 365 1.01 -30.30 -13.20
CA GLN A 365 1.89 -31.49 -13.23
C GLN A 365 1.65 -32.51 -12.12
N ARG A 366 0.90 -32.18 -11.06
CA ARG A 366 0.78 -33.05 -9.86
C ARG A 366 0.26 -34.47 -10.14
N PHE A 367 -0.47 -34.68 -11.24
CA PHE A 367 -0.97 -36.00 -11.63
C PHE A 367 -0.05 -36.77 -12.57
N TYR A 368 0.66 -36.06 -13.45
CA TYR A 368 1.55 -36.67 -14.44
C TYR A 368 2.91 -37.00 -13.82
N ALA A 369 3.47 -36.07 -13.05
CA ALA A 369 4.78 -36.18 -12.41
C ALA A 369 4.74 -35.55 -11.00
N PRO A 370 4.24 -36.27 -9.98
CA PRO A 370 4.13 -35.75 -8.61
C PRO A 370 5.47 -35.28 -8.04
N ALA A 371 6.57 -36.00 -8.31
CA ALA A 371 7.90 -35.62 -7.88
C ALA A 371 8.35 -34.28 -8.49
N GLU A 372 8.14 -34.12 -9.80
CA GLU A 372 8.48 -32.89 -10.52
C GLU A 372 7.66 -31.70 -10.04
N SER A 373 6.41 -31.93 -9.60
CA SER A 373 5.53 -30.84 -9.12
C SER A 373 6.14 -30.09 -7.92
N PHE A 374 6.83 -30.78 -7.01
CA PHE A 374 7.53 -30.14 -5.88
C PHE A 374 8.74 -29.29 -6.29
N HIS A 375 9.40 -29.61 -7.42
CA HIS A 375 10.54 -28.83 -7.91
C HIS A 375 10.18 -27.37 -8.20
N TYR A 376 8.94 -27.08 -8.57
CA TYR A 376 8.47 -25.71 -8.80
C TYR A 376 8.42 -24.89 -7.50
N PHE A 377 8.00 -25.48 -6.38
CA PHE A 377 8.01 -24.83 -5.06
C PHE A 377 9.40 -24.73 -4.45
N GLN A 378 10.27 -25.71 -4.67
CA GLN A 378 11.69 -25.61 -4.31
C GLN A 378 12.36 -24.46 -5.04
N PHE A 379 12.12 -24.33 -6.35
CA PHE A 379 12.64 -23.20 -7.13
C PHE A 379 12.12 -21.87 -6.58
N TYR A 380 10.82 -21.77 -6.27
CA TYR A 380 10.24 -20.57 -5.65
C TYR A 380 10.95 -20.20 -4.35
N PHE A 381 11.14 -21.16 -3.42
CA PHE A 381 11.81 -20.90 -2.14
C PHE A 381 13.21 -20.30 -2.33
N TRP A 382 14.04 -20.97 -3.12
CA TRP A 382 15.44 -20.57 -3.33
C TRP A 382 15.55 -19.30 -4.15
N TRP A 383 14.67 -19.11 -5.13
CA TRP A 383 14.58 -17.85 -5.86
C TRP A 383 14.28 -16.69 -4.91
N GLN A 384 13.20 -16.78 -4.13
CA GLN A 384 12.80 -15.71 -3.20
C GLN A 384 13.86 -15.39 -2.15
N LEU A 385 14.53 -16.42 -1.61
CA LEU A 385 15.61 -16.22 -0.65
C LEU A 385 16.78 -15.42 -1.25
N VAL A 386 17.16 -15.71 -2.50
CA VAL A 386 18.25 -15.01 -3.18
C VAL A 386 17.80 -13.64 -3.70
N SER A 387 16.66 -13.57 -4.38
CA SER A 387 16.13 -12.33 -4.96
C SER A 387 15.76 -11.31 -3.88
N GLY A 388 15.17 -11.76 -2.77
CA GLY A 388 14.90 -10.93 -1.60
C GLY A 388 16.18 -10.42 -0.93
N ALA A 389 17.25 -11.22 -0.91
CA ALA A 389 18.54 -10.76 -0.38
C ALA A 389 19.21 -9.73 -1.31
N VAL A 390 19.11 -9.93 -2.63
CA VAL A 390 19.56 -8.95 -3.63
C VAL A 390 18.78 -7.65 -3.49
N GLN A 391 17.46 -7.71 -3.32
CA GLN A 391 16.63 -6.52 -3.06
C GLN A 391 17.05 -5.77 -1.81
N LEU A 392 17.18 -6.48 -0.68
CA LEU A 392 17.62 -5.88 0.58
C LEU A 392 18.98 -5.21 0.41
N PHE A 393 19.95 -5.89 -0.19
CA PHE A 393 21.27 -5.32 -0.45
C PHE A 393 21.21 -4.07 -1.33
N LEU A 394 20.51 -4.13 -2.48
CA LEU A 394 20.42 -3.02 -3.41
C LEU A 394 19.71 -1.81 -2.80
N ILE A 395 18.58 -2.02 -2.11
CA ILE A 395 17.83 -0.92 -1.48
C ILE A 395 18.65 -0.34 -0.33
N SER A 396 19.27 -1.17 0.52
CA SER A 396 20.16 -0.67 1.58
C SER A 396 21.32 0.12 1.00
N TRP A 397 21.96 -0.37 -0.08
CA TRP A 397 23.05 0.34 -0.75
C TRP A 397 22.58 1.69 -1.32
N LEU A 398 21.47 1.72 -2.06
CA LEU A 398 20.90 2.96 -2.61
C LEU A 398 20.54 3.94 -1.49
N THR A 399 19.95 3.45 -0.41
CA THR A 399 19.52 4.28 0.73
C THR A 399 20.69 4.88 1.51
N ILE A 400 21.85 4.25 1.46
CA ILE A 400 23.03 4.65 2.22
C ILE A 400 23.97 5.55 1.41
N TYR A 401 24.06 5.31 0.10
CA TYR A 401 25.03 5.99 -0.77
C TYR A 401 24.37 7.00 -1.72
N LEU A 402 23.15 6.74 -2.20
CA LEU A 402 22.52 7.54 -3.24
C LEU A 402 21.42 8.45 -2.69
N PHE A 403 20.42 7.91 -2.00
CA PHE A 403 19.26 8.67 -1.51
C PHE A 403 19.59 9.85 -0.60
N PRO A 404 20.62 9.80 0.28
CA PRO A 404 21.00 10.95 1.09
C PRO A 404 21.37 12.18 0.25
N GLN A 405 21.84 11.96 -0.98
CA GLN A 405 22.27 13.03 -1.89
C GLN A 405 21.11 13.56 -2.77
N THR A 406 19.88 13.08 -2.57
CA THR A 406 18.70 13.48 -3.37
C THR A 406 17.60 14.04 -2.49
N ALA A 407 16.52 14.52 -3.12
CA ALA A 407 15.30 14.94 -2.43
C ALA A 407 14.62 13.80 -1.61
N LEU A 408 15.05 12.55 -1.81
CA LEU A 408 14.53 11.38 -1.09
C LEU A 408 15.23 11.11 0.24
N ALA A 409 16.21 11.93 0.65
CA ALA A 409 17.01 11.71 1.85
C ALA A 409 16.14 11.49 3.12
N HIS A 410 15.08 12.27 3.29
CA HIS A 410 14.15 12.16 4.41
C HIS A 410 13.37 10.83 4.45
N LEU A 411 13.33 10.08 3.35
CA LEU A 411 12.66 8.77 3.24
C LEU A 411 13.60 7.59 3.52
N SER A 412 14.87 7.84 3.85
CA SER A 412 15.89 6.78 3.96
C SER A 412 15.48 5.65 4.91
N TYR A 413 15.09 5.96 6.15
CA TYR A 413 14.65 4.92 7.09
C TYR A 413 13.36 4.22 6.68
N TYR A 414 12.46 4.89 5.94
CA TYR A 414 11.26 4.25 5.38
C TYR A 414 11.63 3.20 4.33
N PHE A 415 12.57 3.52 3.44
CA PHE A 415 13.08 2.56 2.45
C PHE A 415 13.76 1.37 3.11
N LEU A 416 14.59 1.59 4.14
CA LEU A 416 15.22 0.50 4.89
C LEU A 416 14.21 -0.39 5.60
N ALA A 417 13.25 0.20 6.32
CA ALA A 417 12.22 -0.55 7.04
C ALA A 417 11.38 -1.41 6.09
N ARG A 418 11.00 -0.86 4.93
CA ARG A 418 10.26 -1.61 3.91
C ARG A 418 11.10 -2.63 3.18
N ALA A 419 12.39 -2.40 2.95
CA ALA A 419 13.30 -3.37 2.35
C ALA A 419 13.45 -4.63 3.24
N LEU A 420 13.51 -4.44 4.56
CA LEU A 420 13.57 -5.55 5.51
C LEU A 420 12.33 -6.46 5.44
N LEU A 421 11.14 -5.91 5.13
CA LEU A 421 9.92 -6.71 4.92
C LEU A 421 10.03 -7.68 3.75
N GLN A 422 10.83 -7.36 2.73
CA GLN A 422 10.95 -8.16 1.52
C GLN A 422 11.88 -9.37 1.68
N PHE A 423 12.73 -9.40 2.71
CA PHE A 423 13.65 -10.51 2.95
C PHE A 423 13.16 -11.42 4.08
N PRO A 424 13.31 -12.75 3.97
CA PRO A 424 13.75 -13.57 2.82
C PRO A 424 12.73 -13.84 1.70
N GLY A 425 11.61 -13.13 1.63
CA GLY A 425 10.69 -13.14 0.46
C GLY A 425 9.82 -14.40 0.31
N PHE A 426 10.22 -15.54 0.88
CA PHE A 426 9.47 -16.79 0.79
C PHE A 426 8.33 -16.93 1.82
N TRP A 427 8.00 -15.89 2.59
CA TRP A 427 7.03 -15.92 3.71
C TRP A 427 5.73 -16.66 3.38
N ARG A 428 5.25 -16.47 2.15
CA ARG A 428 3.96 -17.01 1.67
C ARG A 428 4.05 -18.40 1.04
N ILE A 429 5.17 -19.11 1.14
CA ILE A 429 5.36 -20.43 0.51
C ILE A 429 4.26 -21.43 0.86
N PHE A 430 3.86 -21.52 2.14
CA PHE A 430 2.83 -22.45 2.58
C PHE A 430 1.43 -22.04 2.11
N GLN A 431 1.12 -20.74 2.09
CA GLN A 431 -0.13 -20.23 1.54
C GLN A 431 -0.26 -20.59 0.05
N LEU A 432 0.81 -20.38 -0.72
CA LEU A 432 0.86 -20.75 -2.14
C LEU A 432 0.77 -22.28 -2.34
N PHE A 433 1.44 -23.06 -1.49
CA PHE A 433 1.36 -24.52 -1.55
C PHE A 433 -0.07 -25.01 -1.30
N PHE A 434 -0.75 -24.51 -0.27
CA PHE A 434 -2.15 -24.87 0.01
C PHE A 434 -3.09 -24.46 -1.10
N ARG A 435 -2.86 -23.31 -1.74
CA ARG A 435 -3.59 -22.92 -2.95
C ARG A 435 -3.41 -23.96 -4.07
N ALA A 436 -2.17 -24.36 -4.34
CA ALA A 436 -1.83 -25.31 -5.40
C ALA A 436 -2.37 -26.73 -5.12
N SER A 437 -2.36 -27.14 -3.85
CA SER A 437 -2.97 -28.39 -3.40
C SER A 437 -4.49 -28.30 -3.25
N GLN A 438 -5.09 -27.13 -3.46
CA GLN A 438 -6.52 -26.82 -3.30
C GLN A 438 -7.05 -27.08 -1.87
N ARG A 439 -6.19 -26.92 -0.86
CA ARG A 439 -6.55 -26.89 0.56
C ARG A 439 -6.87 -25.47 0.99
N PHE A 440 -7.97 -24.96 0.45
CA PHE A 440 -8.36 -23.56 0.62
C PHE A 440 -8.73 -23.21 2.07
N ASP A 441 -9.13 -24.18 2.89
CA ASP A 441 -9.31 -23.96 4.33
C ASP A 441 -8.04 -23.45 5.02
N TYR A 442 -6.89 -24.05 4.71
CA TYR A 442 -5.61 -23.64 5.30
C TYR A 442 -5.05 -22.39 4.64
N GLU A 443 -5.22 -22.24 3.32
CA GLU A 443 -4.87 -21.00 2.64
C GLU A 443 -5.60 -19.80 3.27
N GLN A 444 -6.91 -19.90 3.45
CA GLN A 444 -7.72 -18.80 3.96
C GLN A 444 -7.48 -18.55 5.45
N LEU A 445 -7.17 -19.58 6.24
CA LEU A 445 -6.71 -19.40 7.63
C LEU A 445 -5.45 -18.52 7.69
N LEU A 446 -4.46 -18.77 6.82
CA LEU A 446 -3.26 -17.94 6.74
C LEU A 446 -3.57 -16.52 6.25
N THR A 447 -4.49 -16.36 5.27
CA THR A 447 -4.96 -15.05 4.83
C THR A 447 -5.58 -14.26 5.98
N VAL A 448 -6.47 -14.88 6.76
CA VAL A 448 -7.10 -14.26 7.93
C VAL A 448 -6.07 -13.88 8.98
N LEU A 449 -5.10 -14.75 9.26
CA LEU A 449 -4.03 -14.48 10.21
C LEU A 449 -3.17 -13.29 9.78
N LEU A 450 -2.85 -13.16 8.49
CA LEU A 450 -2.11 -12.01 7.96
C LEU A 450 -2.92 -10.72 8.12
N THR A 451 -4.22 -10.74 7.86
CA THR A 451 -5.09 -9.57 8.00
C THR A 451 -5.30 -9.18 9.47
N VAL A 452 -5.77 -10.09 10.31
CA VAL A 452 -6.08 -9.82 11.73
C VAL A 452 -4.81 -9.62 12.55
N GLY A 453 -3.85 -10.53 12.38
CA GLY A 453 -2.56 -10.44 13.05
C GLY A 453 -1.81 -9.18 12.63
N GLY A 454 -2.00 -8.73 11.39
CA GLY A 454 -1.48 -7.45 10.91
C GLY A 454 -1.97 -6.29 11.79
N LEU A 455 -3.29 -6.13 11.93
CA LEU A 455 -3.88 -5.04 12.73
C LEU A 455 -3.39 -5.04 14.19
N PHE A 456 -3.44 -6.20 14.84
CA PHE A 456 -3.12 -6.31 16.27
C PHE A 456 -1.62 -6.16 16.54
N VAL A 457 -0.78 -6.93 15.84
CA VAL A 457 0.67 -6.90 16.05
C VAL A 457 1.25 -5.54 15.63
N GLN A 458 0.72 -4.94 14.56
CA GLN A 458 1.10 -3.59 14.16
C GLN A 458 0.73 -2.54 15.22
N ALA A 459 -0.48 -2.58 15.79
CA ALA A 459 -0.85 -1.64 16.85
C ALA A 459 0.09 -1.71 18.06
N VAL A 460 0.40 -2.92 18.54
CA VAL A 460 1.28 -3.14 19.69
C VAL A 460 2.71 -2.68 19.40
N THR A 461 3.23 -3.00 18.22
CA THR A 461 4.60 -2.63 17.83
C THR A 461 4.77 -1.14 17.59
N ILE A 462 3.75 -0.43 17.08
CA ILE A 462 3.77 1.04 16.98
C ILE A 462 3.90 1.66 18.37
N LEU A 463 3.08 1.25 19.34
CA LEU A 463 3.13 1.81 20.69
C LEU A 463 4.51 1.59 21.34
N PHE A 464 5.07 0.39 21.17
CA PHE A 464 6.40 0.06 21.68
C PHE A 464 7.50 0.90 20.99
N MET A 465 7.52 0.92 19.66
CA MET A 465 8.58 1.59 18.90
C MET A 465 8.48 3.11 18.95
N ARG A 466 7.29 3.67 19.09
CA ARG A 466 7.09 5.10 19.34
C ARG A 466 7.73 5.52 20.66
N ARG A 467 7.46 4.76 21.75
CA ARG A 467 8.07 5.01 23.06
C ARG A 467 9.59 4.86 23.04
N TRP A 468 10.09 3.83 22.35
CA TRP A 468 11.53 3.63 22.19
C TRP A 468 12.19 4.75 21.35
N GLY A 469 11.53 5.20 20.27
CA GLY A 469 11.98 6.28 19.41
C GLY A 469 12.02 7.64 20.13
N GLY A 470 11.05 7.91 21.01
CA GLY A 470 11.05 9.12 21.85
C GLY A 470 12.26 9.23 22.78
N ASN A 471 12.85 8.10 23.18
CA ASN A 471 14.07 8.08 24.00
C ASN A 471 15.37 8.29 23.18
N HIS A 472 15.29 8.33 21.84
CA HIS A 472 16.44 8.50 20.96
C HIS A 472 16.29 9.80 20.14
N PRO A 473 17.02 10.88 20.49
CA PRO A 473 16.83 12.20 19.86
C PRO A 473 16.95 12.23 18.33
N GLN A 474 17.76 11.34 17.75
CA GLN A 474 17.96 11.26 16.29
C GLN A 474 16.80 10.61 15.52
N LEU A 475 15.98 9.79 16.19
CA LEU A 475 14.85 9.09 15.57
C LEU A 475 13.54 9.78 15.92
N GLY A 476 13.36 10.14 17.20
CA GLY A 476 12.12 10.71 17.71
C GLY A 476 10.93 9.76 17.64
N GLU A 477 9.79 10.22 18.17
CA GLU A 477 8.55 9.44 18.18
C GLU A 477 8.00 9.18 16.77
N VAL A 478 8.16 10.15 15.87
CA VAL A 478 7.65 10.13 14.49
C VAL A 478 8.25 8.95 13.73
N LEU A 479 9.58 8.84 13.69
CA LEU A 479 10.24 7.74 12.99
C LEU A 479 10.09 6.43 13.75
N GLY A 480 10.08 6.46 15.09
CA GLY A 480 9.77 5.29 15.91
C GLY A 480 8.43 4.66 15.54
N SER A 481 7.39 5.47 15.30
CA SER A 481 6.08 4.98 14.84
C SER A 481 6.15 4.32 13.45
N ALA A 482 6.92 4.90 12.52
CA ALA A 482 7.14 4.33 11.18
C ALA A 482 7.89 2.99 11.22
N LEU A 483 8.90 2.86 12.08
CA LEU A 483 9.60 1.60 12.32
C LEU A 483 8.66 0.55 12.95
N GLY A 484 7.78 0.98 13.86
CA GLY A 484 6.73 0.15 14.42
C GLY A 484 5.78 -0.40 13.36
N LEU A 485 5.36 0.43 12.38
CA LEU A 485 4.54 -0.03 11.25
C LEU A 485 5.19 -1.19 10.49
N GLY A 486 6.50 -1.08 10.21
CA GLY A 486 7.27 -2.11 9.54
C GLY A 486 7.45 -3.35 10.39
N LEU A 487 7.93 -3.20 11.63
CA LEU A 487 8.16 -4.35 12.50
C LEU A 487 6.89 -5.16 12.75
N GLY A 488 5.75 -4.49 12.91
CA GLY A 488 4.45 -5.15 13.06
C GLY A 488 4.14 -6.11 11.92
N LEU A 489 4.20 -5.60 10.68
CA LEU A 489 3.97 -6.42 9.48
C LEU A 489 4.99 -7.56 9.35
N TYR A 490 6.25 -7.31 9.70
CA TYR A 490 7.30 -8.32 9.67
C TYR A 490 7.00 -9.49 10.60
N LEU A 491 6.63 -9.19 11.85
CA LEU A 491 6.30 -10.19 12.86
C LEU A 491 5.03 -10.98 12.48
N THR A 492 4.06 -10.33 11.83
CA THR A 492 2.86 -11.01 11.32
C THR A 492 3.20 -12.01 10.22
N GLU A 493 4.07 -11.66 9.26
CA GLU A 493 4.52 -12.58 8.20
C GLU A 493 5.28 -13.78 8.80
N TRP A 494 6.11 -13.56 9.85
CA TRP A 494 6.73 -14.65 10.61
C TRP A 494 5.72 -15.57 11.27
N ALA A 495 4.72 -15.03 11.96
CA ALA A 495 3.68 -15.82 12.61
C ALA A 495 2.91 -16.67 11.58
N ALA A 496 2.56 -16.08 10.43
CA ALA A 496 1.90 -16.79 9.34
C ALA A 496 2.77 -17.88 8.73
N PHE A 497 4.07 -17.63 8.55
CA PHE A 497 5.02 -18.65 8.07
C PHE A 497 5.14 -19.83 9.04
N LEU A 498 5.26 -19.57 10.35
CA LEU A 498 5.39 -20.61 11.37
C LEU A 498 4.12 -21.46 11.50
N ILE A 499 2.95 -20.81 11.47
CA ILE A 499 1.66 -21.53 11.49
C ILE A 499 1.46 -22.32 10.20
N GLY A 500 1.83 -21.75 9.04
CA GLY A 500 1.80 -22.45 7.76
C GLY A 500 2.68 -23.71 7.75
N MET A 501 3.88 -23.62 8.33
CA MET A 501 4.79 -24.75 8.51
C MET A 501 4.19 -25.84 9.40
N LEU A 502 3.51 -25.46 10.48
CA LEU A 502 2.81 -26.41 11.36
C LEU A 502 1.70 -27.14 10.60
N LEU A 503 0.85 -26.41 9.87
CA LEU A 503 -0.24 -26.99 9.06
C LEU A 503 0.30 -27.92 7.97
N TYR A 504 1.44 -27.56 7.36
CA TYR A 504 2.10 -28.37 6.35
C TYR A 504 2.57 -29.71 6.91
N LYS A 505 3.15 -29.70 8.11
CA LYS A 505 3.53 -30.93 8.85
C LYS A 505 2.32 -31.75 9.28
N ILE A 506 1.22 -31.11 9.70
CA ILE A 506 -0.02 -31.79 10.08
C ILE A 506 -0.62 -32.56 8.89
N GLN A 507 -0.48 -32.06 7.66
CA GLN A 507 -0.87 -32.79 6.46
C GLN A 507 0.03 -33.99 6.12
N GLY A 508 1.13 -34.20 6.86
CA GLY A 508 2.04 -35.32 6.66
C GLY A 508 3.17 -35.04 5.66
N TYR A 509 3.31 -33.80 5.17
CA TYR A 509 4.40 -33.46 4.26
C TYR A 509 5.71 -33.19 4.99
N SER A 510 6.82 -33.63 4.39
CA SER A 510 8.17 -33.37 4.91
C SER A 510 8.68 -32.00 4.44
N LEU A 511 9.28 -31.22 5.34
CA LEU A 511 9.88 -29.92 4.98
C LEU A 511 11.05 -30.06 3.99
N ARG A 512 11.67 -31.25 3.94
CA ARG A 512 12.75 -31.54 2.99
C ARG A 512 12.25 -31.39 1.55
N ASN A 513 11.01 -31.78 1.27
CA ASN A 513 10.43 -31.71 -0.08
C ASN A 513 10.35 -30.27 -0.62
N LEU A 514 10.27 -29.26 0.26
CA LEU A 514 10.22 -27.84 -0.13
C LEU A 514 11.58 -27.16 -0.12
N PHE A 515 12.44 -27.46 0.86
CA PHE A 515 13.67 -26.69 1.07
C PHE A 515 14.89 -27.28 0.37
N TRP A 516 14.85 -28.52 -0.11
CA TRP A 516 15.98 -29.10 -0.83
C TRP A 516 16.01 -28.64 -2.30
N PRO A 517 17.12 -28.08 -2.83
CA PRO A 517 17.15 -27.55 -4.19
C PRO A 517 17.39 -28.65 -5.23
N THR A 518 16.43 -29.55 -5.47
CA THR A 518 16.57 -30.64 -6.47
C THR A 518 16.09 -30.27 -7.87
N PHE A 519 15.61 -29.03 -8.08
CA PHE A 519 15.13 -28.56 -9.38
C PHE A 519 16.22 -28.46 -10.46
N ASP A 520 15.80 -28.66 -11.72
CA ASP A 520 16.68 -28.67 -12.90
C ASP A 520 16.55 -27.42 -13.78
N ARG A 521 17.46 -27.27 -14.75
CA ARG A 521 17.44 -26.18 -15.74
C ARG A 521 16.10 -26.01 -16.48
N PRO A 522 15.38 -27.07 -16.89
CA PRO A 522 14.06 -26.93 -17.53
C PRO A 522 13.01 -26.31 -16.61
N VAL A 523 13.03 -26.63 -15.30
CA VAL A 523 12.15 -26.02 -14.29
C VAL A 523 12.46 -24.52 -14.18
N ILE A 524 13.74 -24.16 -14.07
CA ILE A 524 14.18 -22.75 -14.02
C ILE A 524 13.68 -21.98 -15.25
N ARG A 525 13.89 -22.52 -16.46
CA ARG A 525 13.48 -21.87 -17.71
C ARG A 525 11.96 -21.68 -17.79
N ARG A 526 11.18 -22.71 -17.44
CA ARG A 526 9.71 -22.64 -17.43
C ARG A 526 9.23 -21.57 -16.45
N MET A 527 9.68 -21.64 -15.20
CA MET A 527 9.31 -20.71 -14.13
C MET A 527 9.66 -19.26 -14.48
N LEU A 528 10.90 -18.99 -14.91
CA LEU A 528 11.32 -17.64 -15.29
C LEU A 528 10.57 -17.10 -16.51
N SER A 529 10.34 -17.95 -17.53
CA SER A 529 9.64 -17.50 -18.74
C SER A 529 8.15 -17.23 -18.50
N PHE A 530 7.50 -18.03 -17.67
CA PHE A 530 6.11 -17.83 -17.27
C PHE A 530 5.99 -16.61 -16.37
N GLY A 531 6.84 -16.55 -15.35
CA GLY A 531 6.89 -15.48 -14.36
C GLY A 531 7.18 -14.12 -14.98
N ALA A 532 8.26 -13.98 -15.77
CA ALA A 532 8.61 -12.71 -16.41
C ALA A 532 7.50 -12.15 -17.30
N ARG A 533 6.75 -13.02 -18.00
CA ARG A 533 5.58 -12.61 -18.77
C ARG A 533 4.47 -12.06 -17.87
N LEU A 534 4.27 -12.64 -16.70
CA LEU A 534 3.27 -12.20 -15.72
C LEU A 534 3.68 -10.88 -15.05
N THR A 535 4.96 -10.74 -14.70
CA THR A 535 5.52 -9.53 -14.07
C THR A 535 5.29 -8.28 -14.89
N TRP A 536 5.38 -8.40 -16.22
CA TRP A 536 5.14 -7.26 -17.10
C TRP A 536 3.78 -6.61 -16.83
N GLY A 537 2.73 -7.40 -16.57
CA GLY A 537 1.40 -6.89 -16.21
C GLY A 537 1.32 -6.38 -14.78
N THR A 538 2.00 -7.02 -13.82
CA THR A 538 1.94 -6.60 -12.41
C THR A 538 2.64 -5.27 -12.14
N LEU A 539 3.64 -4.91 -12.94
CA LEU A 539 4.35 -3.62 -12.84
C LEU A 539 3.48 -2.41 -13.22
N VAL A 540 2.46 -2.64 -14.04
CA VAL A 540 1.62 -1.58 -14.62
C VAL A 540 0.81 -0.86 -13.57
N ALA A 541 0.21 -1.60 -12.64
CA ALA A 541 -0.66 -1.03 -11.63
C ALA A 541 0.07 -0.03 -10.71
N PRO A 542 1.20 -0.38 -10.06
CA PRO A 542 1.92 0.56 -9.21
C PRO A 542 2.56 1.71 -10.00
N ALA A 543 3.10 1.45 -11.21
CA ALA A 543 3.62 2.52 -12.06
C ALA A 543 2.51 3.50 -12.49
N GLY A 544 1.36 2.95 -12.87
CA GLY A 544 0.17 3.71 -13.24
C GLY A 544 -0.36 4.55 -12.08
N TYR A 545 -0.33 4.03 -10.84
CA TYR A 545 -0.70 4.77 -9.64
C TYR A 545 0.19 5.99 -9.40
N LEU A 546 1.51 5.85 -9.55
CA LEU A 546 2.45 6.98 -9.39
C LEU A 546 2.21 8.06 -10.45
N ILE A 547 2.05 7.67 -11.72
CA ILE A 547 1.75 8.61 -12.82
C ILE A 547 0.41 9.30 -12.56
N GLN A 548 -0.59 8.54 -12.13
CA GLN A 548 -1.90 9.07 -11.83
C GLN A 548 -1.88 10.07 -10.69
N ARG A 549 -1.14 9.81 -9.60
CA ARG A 549 -1.00 10.76 -8.49
C ARG A 549 -0.44 12.09 -8.97
N GLN A 550 0.55 12.06 -9.87
CA GLN A 550 1.09 13.27 -10.48
C GLN A 550 0.06 13.98 -11.36
N LEU A 551 -0.66 13.24 -12.22
CA LEU A 551 -1.71 13.80 -13.06
C LEU A 551 -2.80 14.48 -12.22
N PHE A 552 -3.22 13.85 -11.12
CA PHE A 552 -4.21 14.42 -10.22
C PHE A 552 -3.73 15.72 -9.58
N ALA A 553 -2.50 15.75 -9.07
CA ALA A 553 -1.92 16.95 -8.48
C ALA A 553 -1.81 18.12 -9.48
N THR A 554 -1.64 17.82 -10.78
CA THR A 554 -1.55 18.84 -11.84
C THR A 554 -2.90 19.26 -12.42
N LEU A 555 -3.85 18.34 -12.57
CA LEU A 555 -5.08 18.56 -13.32
C LEU A 555 -6.29 18.90 -12.43
N LEU A 556 -6.25 18.59 -11.13
CA LEU A 556 -7.34 18.89 -10.20
C LEU A 556 -6.98 20.07 -9.30
N PRO A 557 -7.68 21.21 -9.41
CA PRO A 557 -7.52 22.33 -8.49
C PRO A 557 -7.88 21.96 -7.04
N SER A 558 -8.83 21.05 -6.85
CA SER A 558 -9.29 20.54 -5.55
C SER A 558 -8.59 19.25 -5.11
N TYR A 559 -7.39 18.98 -5.64
CA TYR A 559 -6.65 17.74 -5.36
C TYR A 559 -6.54 17.43 -3.87
N ASP A 560 -6.31 18.42 -3.02
CA ASP A 560 -6.06 18.21 -1.59
C ASP A 560 -7.29 17.64 -0.87
N ALA A 561 -8.48 18.13 -1.21
CA ALA A 561 -9.74 17.59 -0.70
C ALA A 561 -10.00 16.15 -1.17
N VAL A 562 -9.61 15.83 -2.40
CA VAL A 562 -9.72 14.46 -2.95
C VAL A 562 -8.69 13.54 -2.30
N ALA A 563 -7.45 14.00 -2.15
CA ALA A 563 -6.32 13.24 -1.61
C ALA A 563 -6.61 12.79 -0.17
N ALA A 564 -7.24 13.64 0.66
CA ALA A 564 -7.62 13.30 2.02
C ALA A 564 -8.66 12.16 2.10
N VAL A 565 -9.59 12.10 1.14
CA VAL A 565 -10.71 11.13 1.14
C VAL A 565 -10.35 9.84 0.38
N TRP A 566 -9.43 9.93 -0.58
CA TRP A 566 -9.10 8.85 -1.52
C TRP A 566 -8.69 7.52 -0.85
N PRO A 567 -7.79 7.47 0.16
CA PRO A 567 -7.41 6.22 0.81
C PRO A 567 -8.59 5.55 1.53
N ILE A 568 -9.51 6.34 2.08
CA ILE A 568 -10.70 5.82 2.77
C ILE A 568 -11.68 5.23 1.75
N LEU A 569 -11.89 5.88 0.60
CA LEU A 569 -12.67 5.31 -0.51
C LEU A 569 -12.07 4.01 -1.05
N LEU A 570 -10.75 3.92 -1.15
CA LEU A 570 -10.06 2.68 -1.51
C LEU A 570 -10.31 1.55 -0.51
N ASN A 571 -10.50 1.85 0.79
CA ASN A 571 -10.87 0.81 1.76
C ASN A 571 -12.24 0.17 1.49
N PHE A 572 -13.21 0.92 0.98
CA PHE A 572 -14.48 0.35 0.52
C PHE A 572 -14.28 -0.53 -0.72
N LEU A 573 -13.36 -0.15 -1.60
CA LEU A 573 -12.99 -0.95 -2.76
C LEU A 573 -12.31 -2.28 -2.36
N PHE A 574 -11.53 -2.28 -1.27
CA PHE A 574 -10.91 -3.50 -0.73
C PHE A 574 -11.93 -4.54 -0.25
N ALA A 575 -13.16 -4.15 0.08
CA ALA A 575 -14.23 -5.11 0.39
C ALA A 575 -14.48 -6.10 -0.76
N TYR A 576 -14.33 -5.63 -2.01
CA TYR A 576 -14.50 -6.48 -3.20
C TYR A 576 -13.32 -7.45 -3.40
N GLU A 577 -12.14 -7.20 -2.82
CA GLU A 577 -10.98 -8.09 -2.96
C GLU A 577 -11.18 -9.48 -2.36
N ILE A 578 -12.19 -9.65 -1.49
CA ILE A 578 -12.65 -10.96 -1.00
C ILE A 578 -12.93 -11.90 -2.19
N LEU A 579 -13.45 -11.39 -3.32
CA LEU A 579 -13.63 -12.20 -4.54
C LEU A 579 -12.32 -12.65 -5.17
N SER A 580 -11.36 -11.73 -5.30
CA SER A 580 -10.07 -12.05 -5.89
C SER A 580 -9.33 -13.06 -5.03
N ALA A 581 -9.22 -12.81 -3.72
CA ALA A 581 -8.49 -13.63 -2.78
C ALA A 581 -9.20 -14.96 -2.44
N GLY A 582 -10.52 -14.94 -2.29
CA GLY A 582 -11.33 -16.08 -1.87
C GLY A 582 -11.77 -17.00 -3.01
N LEU A 583 -12.11 -16.44 -4.17
CA LEU A 583 -12.68 -17.20 -5.29
C LEU A 583 -11.72 -17.32 -6.48
N TYR A 584 -11.29 -16.22 -7.09
CA TYR A 584 -10.61 -16.28 -8.39
C TYR A 584 -9.21 -16.89 -8.31
N ARG A 585 -8.42 -16.55 -7.29
CA ARG A 585 -7.13 -17.20 -7.04
C ARG A 585 -7.27 -18.68 -6.71
N ALA A 586 -8.39 -19.09 -6.12
CA ALA A 586 -8.71 -20.50 -5.85
C ALA A 586 -9.22 -21.23 -7.10
N LEU A 587 -9.88 -20.51 -8.01
CA LEU A 587 -10.36 -21.04 -9.29
C LEU A 587 -9.20 -21.38 -10.24
N MET A 588 -8.14 -20.56 -10.24
CA MET A 588 -6.98 -20.72 -11.12
C MET A 588 -6.37 -22.14 -11.09
N PRO A 589 -5.95 -22.71 -9.94
CA PRO A 589 -5.39 -24.06 -9.90
C PRO A 589 -6.41 -25.15 -10.25
N ALA A 590 -7.70 -24.97 -9.93
CA ALA A 590 -8.75 -25.94 -10.28
C ALA A 590 -9.00 -25.98 -11.79
N MET A 591 -8.99 -24.83 -12.45
CA MET A 591 -9.11 -24.72 -13.90
C MET A 591 -7.85 -25.21 -14.61
N ALA A 592 -6.66 -24.89 -14.10
CA ALA A 592 -5.39 -25.37 -14.67
C ALA A 592 -5.33 -26.90 -14.69
N GLU A 593 -5.73 -27.55 -13.60
CA GLU A 593 -5.85 -29.01 -13.51
C GLU A 593 -6.84 -29.59 -14.52
N ALA A 594 -8.06 -29.04 -14.60
CA ALA A 594 -9.06 -29.52 -15.55
C ALA A 594 -8.59 -29.36 -17.01
N HIS A 595 -7.93 -28.23 -17.30
CA HIS A 595 -7.40 -27.93 -18.62
C HIS A 595 -6.24 -28.85 -19.01
N ALA A 596 -5.31 -29.13 -18.08
CA ALA A 596 -4.17 -30.04 -18.28
C ALA A 596 -4.60 -31.48 -18.65
N HIS A 597 -5.82 -31.86 -18.30
CA HIS A 597 -6.42 -33.16 -18.62
C HIS A 597 -7.41 -33.12 -19.79
N HIS A 598 -7.53 -32.00 -20.49
CA HIS A 598 -8.46 -31.79 -21.60
C HIS A 598 -9.95 -31.93 -21.22
N TYR A 599 -10.28 -31.71 -19.95
CA TYR A 599 -11.66 -31.66 -19.46
C TYR A 599 -12.26 -30.28 -19.73
N GLU A 600 -12.62 -30.05 -21.00
CA GLU A 600 -13.14 -28.77 -21.47
C GLU A 600 -14.47 -28.39 -20.82
N THR A 601 -15.35 -29.36 -20.56
CA THR A 601 -16.69 -29.09 -20.02
C THR A 601 -16.59 -28.61 -18.58
N LEU A 602 -15.75 -29.26 -17.78
CA LEU A 602 -15.43 -28.87 -16.41
C LEU A 602 -14.75 -27.50 -16.37
N THR A 603 -13.82 -27.23 -17.28
CA THR A 603 -13.16 -25.92 -17.37
C THR A 603 -14.17 -24.81 -17.71
N ARG A 604 -15.09 -25.05 -18.67
CA ARG A 604 -16.17 -24.11 -19.01
C ARG A 604 -17.14 -23.92 -17.85
N TYR A 605 -17.44 -25.00 -17.12
CA TYR A 605 -18.28 -24.95 -15.93
C TYR A 605 -17.65 -24.09 -14.83
N TYR A 606 -16.37 -24.28 -14.51
CA TYR A 606 -15.64 -23.47 -13.54
C TYR A 606 -15.62 -22.00 -13.92
N ALA A 607 -15.33 -21.66 -15.18
CA ALA A 607 -15.37 -20.28 -15.66
C ALA A 607 -16.78 -19.67 -15.53
N GLY A 608 -17.82 -20.42 -15.92
CA GLY A 608 -19.21 -19.97 -15.81
C GLY A 608 -19.67 -19.75 -14.36
N ARG A 609 -19.31 -20.67 -13.45
CA ARG A 609 -19.62 -20.53 -12.02
C ARG A 609 -18.81 -19.40 -11.37
N GLY A 610 -17.57 -19.19 -11.81
CA GLY A 610 -16.76 -18.03 -11.41
C GLY A 610 -17.46 -16.70 -11.74
N VAL A 611 -17.99 -16.56 -12.96
CA VAL A 611 -18.76 -15.37 -13.36
C VAL A 611 -20.05 -15.24 -12.54
N HIS A 612 -20.80 -16.33 -12.36
CA HIS A 612 -22.04 -16.33 -11.58
C HIS A 612 -21.83 -15.85 -10.14
N TYR A 613 -20.87 -16.43 -9.41
CA TYR A 613 -20.57 -16.03 -8.04
C TYR A 613 -19.91 -14.64 -7.96
N GLY A 614 -19.15 -14.26 -8.99
CA GLY A 614 -18.63 -12.91 -9.16
C GLY A 614 -19.74 -11.87 -9.12
N ILE A 615 -20.69 -11.96 -10.05
CA ILE A 615 -21.83 -11.04 -10.14
C ILE A 615 -22.69 -11.09 -8.88
N TRP A 616 -23.03 -12.31 -8.41
CA TRP A 616 -23.83 -12.51 -7.20
C TRP A 616 -23.26 -11.77 -6.00
N PHE A 617 -21.96 -11.91 -5.76
CA PHE A 617 -21.33 -11.26 -4.62
C PHE A 617 -21.14 -9.76 -4.83
N THR A 618 -20.79 -9.30 -6.03
CA THR A 618 -20.65 -7.86 -6.28
C THR A 618 -21.98 -7.12 -6.16
N CYS A 619 -23.10 -7.72 -6.58
CA CYS A 619 -24.43 -7.14 -6.41
C CYS A 619 -24.80 -7.02 -4.92
N PHE A 620 -24.48 -8.05 -4.12
CA PHE A 620 -24.62 -7.99 -2.66
C PHE A 620 -23.81 -6.85 -2.05
N LEU A 621 -22.50 -6.80 -2.35
CA LEU A 621 -21.62 -5.77 -1.79
C LEU A 621 -22.02 -4.37 -2.23
N LEU A 622 -22.46 -4.18 -3.47
CA LEU A 622 -22.93 -2.88 -3.95
C LEU A 622 -24.14 -2.41 -3.16
N ALA A 623 -25.15 -3.27 -2.97
CA ALA A 623 -26.33 -2.95 -2.18
C ALA A 623 -25.98 -2.64 -0.71
N LEU A 624 -25.14 -3.49 -0.11
CA LEU A 624 -24.72 -3.36 1.28
C LEU A 624 -23.91 -2.07 1.51
N LEU A 625 -22.81 -1.89 0.76
CA LEU A 625 -21.87 -0.79 0.98
C LEU A 625 -22.44 0.57 0.59
N SER A 626 -23.45 0.63 -0.29
CA SER A 626 -24.13 1.89 -0.60
C SER A 626 -24.83 2.48 0.62
N VAL A 627 -25.44 1.64 1.45
CA VAL A 627 -26.07 2.06 2.71
C VAL A 627 -25.03 2.23 3.81
N LEU A 628 -24.17 1.23 4.02
CA LEU A 628 -23.19 1.25 5.11
C LEU A 628 -22.15 2.36 4.96
N GLY A 629 -21.76 2.70 3.72
CA GLY A 629 -20.82 3.78 3.45
C GLY A 629 -21.34 5.13 3.94
N ASN A 630 -22.61 5.43 3.69
CA ASN A 630 -23.25 6.65 4.18
C ASN A 630 -23.30 6.68 5.72
N CYS A 631 -23.75 5.58 6.36
CA CYS A 631 -23.78 5.49 7.82
C CYS A 631 -22.39 5.66 8.45
N PHE A 632 -21.36 5.05 7.84
CA PHE A 632 -19.98 5.14 8.31
C PHE A 632 -19.46 6.57 8.34
N TRP A 633 -19.63 7.33 7.25
CA TRP A 633 -19.15 8.70 7.15
C TRP A 633 -19.89 9.66 8.09
N CYS A 634 -21.22 9.55 8.15
CA CYS A 634 -22.05 10.39 9.01
C CYS A 634 -21.83 10.10 10.50
N GLY A 635 -21.65 8.84 10.89
CA GLY A 635 -21.52 8.44 12.28
C GLY A 635 -20.08 8.43 12.81
N ILE A 636 -19.19 7.67 12.18
CA ILE A 636 -17.81 7.49 12.66
C ILE A 636 -16.89 8.56 12.07
N GLY A 637 -17.08 8.90 10.79
CA GLY A 637 -16.31 9.92 10.08
C GLY A 637 -16.42 11.33 10.65
N GLY A 638 -17.49 11.63 11.40
CA GLY A 638 -17.77 12.96 11.95
C GLY A 638 -18.41 13.91 10.94
N GLY A 639 -18.96 13.37 9.84
CA GLY A 639 -19.53 14.11 8.72
C GLY A 639 -18.92 13.67 7.39
N MET A 640 -19.73 13.69 6.33
CA MET A 640 -19.30 13.31 4.98
C MET A 640 -18.73 14.52 4.22
N PRO A 641 -17.43 14.54 3.86
CA PRO A 641 -16.87 15.61 3.03
C PRO A 641 -17.56 15.66 1.66
N ALA A 642 -17.69 16.86 1.07
CA ALA A 642 -18.35 17.03 -0.23
C ALA A 642 -17.78 16.11 -1.34
N ALA A 643 -16.45 15.99 -1.42
CA ALA A 643 -15.79 15.09 -2.36
C ALA A 643 -16.13 13.60 -2.11
N ALA A 644 -16.35 13.20 -0.85
CA ALA A 644 -16.75 11.84 -0.53
C ALA A 644 -18.17 11.55 -1.02
N THR A 645 -19.09 12.51 -0.87
CA THR A 645 -20.49 12.40 -1.29
C THR A 645 -20.60 12.12 -2.78
N GLU A 646 -19.81 12.82 -3.60
CA GLU A 646 -19.81 12.65 -5.06
C GLU A 646 -19.12 11.36 -5.51
N LEU A 647 -18.08 10.91 -4.79
CA LEU A 647 -17.22 9.80 -5.24
C LEU A 647 -17.61 8.42 -4.69
N LEU A 648 -18.36 8.33 -3.57
CA LEU A 648 -18.64 7.05 -2.91
C LEU A 648 -19.33 6.05 -3.85
N MET A 649 -20.50 6.41 -4.39
CA MET A 649 -21.27 5.52 -5.27
C MET A 649 -20.47 5.11 -6.53
N PRO A 650 -19.83 6.05 -7.25
CA PRO A 650 -18.90 5.70 -8.33
C PRO A 650 -17.81 4.69 -7.96
N PHE A 651 -17.19 4.82 -6.79
CA PHE A 651 -16.18 3.88 -6.32
C PHE A 651 -16.74 2.50 -6.05
N LEU A 652 -17.95 2.43 -5.49
CA LEU A 652 -18.64 1.16 -5.28
C LEU A 652 -19.00 0.48 -6.62
N LEU A 653 -19.43 1.26 -7.62
CA LEU A 653 -19.66 0.76 -8.98
C LEU A 653 -18.36 0.28 -9.64
N TRP A 654 -17.26 1.01 -9.45
CA TRP A 654 -15.96 0.57 -9.93
C TRP A 654 -15.56 -0.77 -9.29
N GLY A 655 -15.75 -0.93 -7.98
CA GLY A 655 -15.58 -2.21 -7.28
C GLY A 655 -16.46 -3.32 -7.84
N ALA A 656 -17.73 -3.02 -8.09
CA ALA A 656 -18.68 -3.97 -8.65
C ALA A 656 -18.36 -4.39 -10.10
N LEU A 657 -17.50 -3.67 -10.82
CA LEU A 657 -17.03 -4.08 -12.16
C LEU A 657 -15.75 -4.92 -12.14
N LYS A 658 -14.97 -4.89 -11.05
CA LYS A 658 -13.66 -5.57 -10.99
C LYS A 658 -13.74 -7.09 -11.18
N TRP A 659 -14.88 -7.72 -10.87
CA TRP A 659 -15.07 -9.15 -11.10
C TRP A 659 -14.87 -9.52 -12.58
N LEU A 660 -15.21 -8.62 -13.51
CA LEU A 660 -15.13 -8.86 -14.95
C LEU A 660 -13.66 -9.02 -15.39
N ALA A 661 -12.78 -8.13 -14.91
CA ALA A 661 -11.35 -8.21 -15.19
C ALA A 661 -10.70 -9.37 -14.43
N TRP A 662 -10.92 -9.50 -13.12
CA TRP A 662 -10.27 -10.53 -12.30
C TRP A 662 -10.60 -11.96 -12.75
N SER A 663 -11.87 -12.22 -13.07
CA SER A 663 -12.29 -13.54 -13.57
C SER A 663 -11.60 -13.90 -14.89
N ALA A 664 -11.48 -12.94 -15.81
CA ALA A 664 -10.81 -13.15 -17.09
C ALA A 664 -9.29 -13.35 -16.89
N GLU A 665 -8.67 -12.52 -16.05
CA GLU A 665 -7.24 -12.59 -15.78
C GLU A 665 -6.80 -13.94 -15.22
N GLU A 666 -7.47 -14.44 -14.18
CA GLU A 666 -7.13 -15.74 -13.58
C GLU A 666 -7.46 -16.91 -14.53
N SER A 667 -8.51 -16.79 -15.34
CA SER A 667 -8.80 -17.76 -16.41
C SER A 667 -7.68 -17.82 -17.46
N LEU A 668 -7.11 -16.67 -17.86
CA LEU A 668 -5.99 -16.64 -18.81
C LEU A 668 -4.72 -17.26 -18.23
N ILE A 669 -4.47 -17.12 -16.93
CA ILE A 669 -3.39 -17.82 -16.23
C ILE A 669 -3.63 -19.32 -16.26
N ALA A 670 -4.84 -19.76 -15.91
CA ALA A 670 -5.22 -21.18 -15.92
C ALA A 670 -5.11 -21.83 -17.31
N LEU A 671 -5.33 -21.06 -18.38
CA LEU A 671 -5.13 -21.50 -19.77
C LEU A 671 -3.65 -21.43 -20.25
N GLY A 672 -2.70 -21.13 -19.35
CA GLY A 672 -1.28 -21.06 -19.70
C GLY A 672 -0.90 -19.86 -20.57
N ARG A 673 -1.67 -18.75 -20.52
CA ARG A 673 -1.46 -17.54 -21.33
C ARG A 673 -1.10 -16.30 -20.48
N PRO A 674 -0.05 -16.34 -19.63
CA PRO A 674 0.30 -15.23 -18.74
C PRO A 674 0.70 -13.95 -19.50
N GLY A 675 1.29 -14.07 -20.69
CA GLY A 675 1.65 -12.91 -21.50
C GLY A 675 0.44 -12.15 -22.05
N LEU A 676 -0.64 -12.86 -22.41
CA LEU A 676 -1.86 -12.23 -22.91
C LEU A 676 -2.57 -11.47 -21.79
N ARG A 677 -2.61 -12.05 -20.59
CA ARG A 677 -3.06 -11.35 -19.37
C ARG A 677 -2.32 -10.03 -19.19
N SER A 678 -0.99 -10.05 -19.24
CA SER A 678 -0.18 -8.85 -19.02
C SER A 678 -0.43 -7.76 -20.06
N TRP A 679 -0.65 -8.11 -21.33
CA TRP A 679 -1.02 -7.14 -22.37
C TRP A 679 -2.38 -6.49 -22.14
N ILE A 680 -3.36 -7.26 -21.65
CA ILE A 680 -4.69 -6.74 -21.32
C ILE A 680 -4.61 -5.73 -20.18
N ILE A 681 -3.86 -6.04 -19.12
CA ILE A 681 -3.66 -5.12 -17.98
C ILE A 681 -2.93 -3.85 -18.43
N TRP A 682 -1.88 -3.98 -19.25
CA TRP A 682 -1.17 -2.84 -19.86
C TRP A 682 -2.11 -1.94 -20.64
N GLY A 683 -2.89 -2.52 -21.56
CA GLY A 683 -3.84 -1.77 -22.38
C GLY A 683 -4.89 -1.06 -21.52
N GLY A 684 -5.42 -1.73 -20.49
CA GLY A 684 -6.37 -1.17 -19.55
C GLY A 684 -5.83 0.05 -18.80
N GLN A 685 -4.60 -0.02 -18.29
CA GLN A 685 -4.01 1.11 -17.55
C GLN A 685 -3.62 2.27 -18.47
N VAL A 686 -3.07 2.00 -19.66
CA VAL A 686 -2.76 3.06 -20.64
C VAL A 686 -4.04 3.80 -21.06
N LEU A 687 -5.12 3.05 -21.29
CA LEU A 687 -6.42 3.63 -21.58
C LEU A 687 -6.92 4.49 -20.41
N ARG A 688 -6.84 3.99 -19.18
CA ARG A 688 -7.24 4.73 -17.97
C ARG A 688 -6.47 6.04 -17.82
N LEU A 689 -5.14 6.03 -17.96
CA LEU A 689 -4.31 7.24 -17.85
C LEU A 689 -4.62 8.25 -18.97
N THR A 690 -4.84 7.76 -20.19
CA THR A 690 -5.27 8.61 -21.31
C THR A 690 -6.63 9.26 -21.03
N LEU A 691 -7.60 8.49 -20.54
CA LEU A 691 -8.92 9.01 -20.18
C LEU A 691 -8.84 10.02 -19.02
N ILE A 692 -7.97 9.79 -18.03
CA ILE A 692 -7.70 10.73 -16.95
C ILE A 692 -7.18 12.07 -17.50
N ALA A 693 -6.20 12.03 -18.40
CA ALA A 693 -5.63 13.25 -18.99
C ALA A 693 -6.64 14.02 -19.86
N LEU A 694 -7.58 13.33 -20.50
CA LEU A 694 -8.56 13.94 -21.39
C LEU A 694 -9.84 14.41 -20.68
N LEU A 695 -10.34 13.66 -19.70
CA LEU A 695 -11.65 13.89 -19.09
C LEU A 695 -11.59 14.79 -17.85
N ILE A 696 -10.49 14.81 -17.10
CA ILE A 696 -10.38 15.64 -15.90
C ILE A 696 -10.47 17.14 -16.21
N PRO A 697 -9.80 17.68 -17.25
CA PRO A 697 -9.89 19.11 -17.56
C PRO A 697 -11.33 19.58 -17.82
N GLU A 698 -12.15 18.73 -18.45
CA GLU A 698 -13.53 19.07 -18.86
C GLU A 698 -14.57 18.74 -17.77
N LEU A 699 -14.41 17.62 -17.06
CA LEU A 699 -15.43 17.05 -16.16
C LEU A 699 -15.01 17.05 -14.68
N GLY A 700 -13.82 17.54 -14.35
CA GLY A 700 -13.29 17.54 -12.98
C GLY A 700 -13.34 16.16 -12.33
N LEU A 701 -14.01 16.06 -11.17
CA LEU A 701 -14.18 14.79 -10.43
C LEU A 701 -14.96 13.74 -11.22
N GLY A 702 -15.94 14.15 -12.02
CA GLY A 702 -16.70 13.24 -12.89
C GLY A 702 -15.82 12.57 -13.96
N GLY A 703 -14.76 13.27 -14.40
CA GLY A 703 -13.77 12.73 -15.34
C GLY A 703 -12.97 11.58 -14.76
N ILE A 704 -12.62 11.65 -13.47
CA ILE A 704 -11.94 10.56 -12.74
C ILE A 704 -12.81 9.31 -12.75
N VAL A 705 -14.06 9.46 -12.34
CA VAL A 705 -15.05 8.37 -12.26
C VAL A 705 -15.21 7.68 -13.61
N ALA A 706 -15.44 8.47 -14.67
CA ALA A 706 -15.62 7.95 -16.01
C ALA A 706 -14.39 7.18 -16.50
N ALA A 707 -13.18 7.72 -16.29
CA ALA A 707 -11.94 7.07 -16.71
C ALA A 707 -11.73 5.70 -16.03
N TYR A 708 -12.06 5.60 -14.75
CA TYR A 708 -11.94 4.35 -14.00
C TYR A 708 -12.95 3.29 -14.44
N LEU A 709 -14.23 3.67 -14.54
CA LEU A 709 -15.30 2.74 -14.94
C LEU A 709 -15.09 2.24 -16.37
N LEU A 710 -14.81 3.14 -17.32
CA LEU A 710 -14.58 2.79 -18.72
C LEU A 710 -13.32 1.96 -18.89
N GLY A 711 -12.22 2.32 -18.22
CA GLY A 711 -10.98 1.57 -18.28
C GLY A 711 -11.14 0.13 -17.79
N GLU A 712 -11.82 -0.07 -16.65
CA GLU A 712 -12.05 -1.41 -16.09
C GLU A 712 -13.02 -2.24 -16.93
N LEU A 713 -14.12 -1.63 -17.40
CA LEU A 713 -15.10 -2.29 -18.25
C LEU A 713 -14.46 -2.79 -19.55
N LEU A 714 -13.71 -1.93 -20.23
CA LEU A 714 -13.07 -2.27 -21.50
C LEU A 714 -11.97 -3.32 -21.31
N GLN A 715 -11.17 -3.22 -20.25
CA GLN A 715 -10.18 -4.25 -19.90
C GLN A 715 -10.84 -5.63 -19.71
N GLY A 716 -11.92 -5.69 -18.93
CA GLY A 716 -12.65 -6.94 -18.67
C GLY A 716 -13.31 -7.52 -19.93
N LEU A 717 -13.94 -6.69 -20.76
CA LEU A 717 -14.54 -7.12 -22.03
C LEU A 717 -13.49 -7.67 -23.00
N TRP A 718 -12.34 -7.00 -23.12
CA TRP A 718 -11.23 -7.48 -23.94
C TRP A 718 -10.65 -8.79 -23.41
N GLY A 719 -10.56 -8.94 -22.09
CA GLY A 719 -10.15 -10.19 -21.44
C GLY A 719 -11.04 -11.36 -21.81
N TRP A 720 -12.36 -11.20 -21.70
CA TRP A 720 -13.31 -12.25 -22.09
C TRP A 720 -13.36 -12.51 -23.59
N TYR A 721 -13.17 -11.47 -24.41
CA TYR A 721 -12.99 -11.63 -25.85
C TYR A 721 -11.76 -12.49 -26.18
N ALA A 722 -10.64 -12.23 -25.52
CA ALA A 722 -9.40 -12.99 -25.68
C ALA A 722 -9.57 -14.45 -25.25
N ILE A 723 -10.26 -14.71 -24.13
CA ILE A 723 -10.58 -16.07 -23.66
C ILE A 723 -11.44 -16.83 -24.68
N ARG A 724 -12.47 -16.18 -25.24
CA ARG A 724 -13.30 -16.78 -26.29
C ARG A 724 -12.47 -17.17 -27.52
N ARG A 725 -11.49 -16.36 -27.91
CA ARG A 725 -10.54 -16.66 -28.99
C ARG A 725 -9.63 -17.85 -28.68
N GLN A 726 -9.36 -18.14 -27.40
CA GLN A 726 -8.60 -19.31 -26.95
C GLN A 726 -9.44 -20.60 -26.85
N GLY A 727 -10.72 -20.59 -27.26
CA GLY A 727 -11.57 -21.78 -27.32
C GLY A 727 -12.50 -22.00 -26.12
N LEU A 728 -12.39 -21.17 -25.06
CA LEU A 728 -13.26 -21.27 -23.90
C LEU A 728 -14.53 -20.45 -24.11
N ARG A 729 -15.64 -21.10 -24.46
CA ARG A 729 -16.96 -20.47 -24.60
C ARG A 729 -17.74 -20.57 -23.29
N LEU A 730 -18.13 -19.42 -22.74
CA LEU A 730 -18.98 -19.34 -21.56
C LEU A 730 -20.40 -19.83 -21.85
N HIS A 731 -20.95 -20.57 -20.89
CA HIS A 731 -22.37 -20.90 -20.85
C HIS A 731 -22.94 -20.41 -19.52
N LEU A 732 -23.77 -19.37 -19.58
CA LEU A 732 -24.33 -18.72 -18.42
C LEU A 732 -25.85 -18.83 -18.47
N SER A 733 -26.48 -19.17 -17.34
CA SER A 733 -27.91 -18.96 -17.16
C SER A 733 -28.12 -17.47 -16.89
N PHE A 734 -28.65 -16.74 -17.87
CA PHE A 734 -28.86 -15.29 -17.77
C PHE A 734 -29.70 -14.92 -16.54
N TRP A 735 -30.74 -15.71 -16.26
CA TRP A 735 -31.61 -15.50 -15.10
C TRP A 735 -30.87 -15.67 -13.77
N GLN A 736 -30.17 -16.79 -13.58
CA GLN A 736 -29.45 -17.07 -12.34
C GLN A 736 -28.24 -16.17 -12.14
N THR A 737 -27.60 -15.73 -13.22
CA THR A 737 -26.34 -15.00 -13.17
C THR A 737 -26.53 -13.49 -13.04
N LEU A 738 -27.58 -12.92 -13.65
CA LEU A 738 -27.79 -11.47 -13.67
C LEU A 738 -29.12 -11.05 -13.04
N VAL A 739 -30.24 -11.58 -13.53
CA VAL A 739 -31.58 -11.07 -13.17
C VAL A 739 -31.90 -11.30 -11.69
N ALA A 740 -31.80 -12.55 -11.21
CA ALA A 740 -32.11 -12.87 -9.82
C ALA A 740 -31.14 -12.18 -8.83
N PRO A 741 -29.81 -12.17 -9.04
CA PRO A 741 -28.87 -11.41 -8.21
C PRO A 741 -29.10 -9.91 -8.16
N ALA A 742 -29.38 -9.26 -9.30
CA ALA A 742 -29.63 -7.82 -9.37
C ALA A 742 -30.96 -7.45 -8.72
N GLY A 743 -32.02 -8.21 -8.99
CA GLY A 743 -33.33 -8.01 -8.37
C GLY A 743 -33.28 -8.18 -6.84
N ALA A 744 -32.60 -9.22 -6.35
CA ALA A 744 -32.38 -9.40 -4.93
C ALA A 744 -31.55 -8.27 -4.30
N ALA A 745 -30.58 -7.72 -5.01
CA ALA A 745 -29.74 -6.64 -4.53
C ALA A 745 -30.54 -5.34 -4.41
N LEU A 746 -31.40 -5.04 -5.39
CA LEU A 746 -32.30 -3.89 -5.32
C LEU A 746 -33.25 -3.98 -4.12
N ILE A 747 -33.87 -5.15 -3.91
CA ILE A 747 -34.76 -5.37 -2.75
C ILE A 747 -33.96 -5.25 -1.44
N SER A 748 -32.76 -5.83 -1.38
CA SER A 748 -31.91 -5.76 -0.19
C SER A 748 -31.47 -4.33 0.11
N TYR A 749 -31.11 -3.55 -0.90
CA TYR A 749 -30.76 -2.14 -0.75
C TYR A 749 -31.91 -1.34 -0.14
N ASN A 750 -33.13 -1.46 -0.69
CA ASN A 750 -34.29 -0.75 -0.16
C ASN A 750 -34.63 -1.20 1.27
N ALA A 751 -34.54 -2.51 1.57
CA ALA A 751 -34.76 -3.01 2.92
C ALA A 751 -33.72 -2.47 3.91
N LEU A 752 -32.44 -2.43 3.52
CA LEU A 752 -31.36 -1.87 4.33
C LEU A 752 -31.52 -0.35 4.54
N GLN A 753 -31.97 0.37 3.53
CA GLN A 753 -32.25 1.80 3.63
C GLN A 753 -33.37 2.06 4.65
N ILE A 754 -34.49 1.34 4.56
CA ILE A 754 -35.59 1.43 5.54
C ILE A 754 -35.08 1.09 6.95
N LEU A 755 -34.29 0.03 7.11
CA LEU A 755 -33.70 -0.33 8.40
C LEU A 755 -32.78 0.76 8.95
N SER A 756 -32.00 1.42 8.10
CA SER A 756 -31.15 2.53 8.51
C SER A 756 -31.97 3.75 8.96
N GLU A 757 -33.04 4.09 8.25
CA GLU A 757 -33.90 5.22 8.62
C GLU A 757 -34.65 4.98 9.95
N LEU A 758 -34.99 3.71 10.25
CA LEU A 758 -35.74 3.35 11.46
C LEU A 758 -34.86 3.18 12.71
N PHE A 759 -33.65 2.64 12.57
CA PHE A 759 -32.88 2.15 13.72
C PHE A 759 -31.49 2.78 13.89
N TRP A 760 -30.96 3.46 12.87
CA TRP A 760 -29.61 4.05 12.96
C TRP A 760 -29.64 5.49 13.49
N GLN A 761 -28.64 5.80 14.32
CA GLN A 761 -28.39 7.14 14.84
C GLN A 761 -26.98 7.58 14.43
N PRO A 762 -26.78 8.86 14.05
CA PRO A 762 -25.51 9.38 13.53
C PRO A 762 -24.47 9.65 14.62
N GLU A 763 -24.27 8.69 15.53
CA GLU A 763 -23.24 8.70 16.56
C GLU A 763 -22.29 7.51 16.37
N ALA A 764 -21.03 7.64 16.81
CA ALA A 764 -20.00 6.64 16.53
C ALA A 764 -20.32 5.24 17.09
N LEU A 765 -20.78 5.13 18.34
CA LEU A 765 -21.08 3.85 18.98
C LEU A 765 -22.36 3.20 18.41
N PRO A 766 -23.50 3.90 18.29
CA PRO A 766 -24.69 3.37 17.60
C PRO A 766 -24.39 2.94 16.16
N THR A 767 -23.56 3.70 15.44
CA THR A 767 -23.14 3.35 14.08
C THR A 767 -22.34 2.05 14.07
N LEU A 768 -21.34 1.90 14.95
CA LEU A 768 -20.57 0.65 15.07
C LEU A 768 -21.49 -0.55 15.34
N LEU A 769 -22.39 -0.43 16.32
CA LEU A 769 -23.32 -1.51 16.69
C LEU A 769 -24.26 -1.85 15.53
N PHE A 770 -24.81 -0.84 14.85
CA PHE A 770 -25.67 -1.01 13.68
C PHE A 770 -24.95 -1.72 12.54
N LEU A 771 -23.75 -1.25 12.16
CA LEU A 771 -22.96 -1.84 11.08
C LEU A 771 -22.64 -3.32 11.38
N MET A 772 -22.25 -3.64 12.61
CA MET A 772 -21.96 -5.03 13.03
C MET A 772 -23.21 -5.91 13.07
N ALA A 773 -24.36 -5.38 13.51
CA ALA A 773 -25.61 -6.10 13.56
C ALA A 773 -26.18 -6.42 12.16
N VAL A 774 -25.95 -5.55 11.18
CA VAL A 774 -26.57 -5.66 9.85
C VAL A 774 -25.75 -6.53 8.88
N LEU A 775 -24.42 -6.55 8.98
CA LEU A 775 -23.53 -7.17 7.98
C LEU A 775 -23.84 -8.65 7.68
N LEU A 776 -23.94 -9.49 8.70
CA LEU A 776 -24.15 -10.94 8.53
C LEU A 776 -25.61 -11.28 8.17
N PRO A 777 -26.64 -10.71 8.83
CA PRO A 777 -28.02 -10.93 8.42
C PRO A 777 -28.31 -10.47 6.99
N ALA A 778 -27.71 -9.37 6.54
CA ALA A 778 -27.89 -8.86 5.18
C ALA A 778 -27.46 -9.88 4.10
N LEU A 779 -26.32 -10.55 4.29
CA LEU A 779 -25.86 -11.60 3.37
C LEU A 779 -26.87 -12.75 3.27
N SER A 780 -27.46 -13.14 4.40
CA SER A 780 -28.38 -14.26 4.47
C SER A 780 -29.75 -13.91 3.91
N PHE A 781 -30.22 -12.69 4.18
CA PHE A 781 -31.41 -12.12 3.55
C PHE A 781 -31.25 -12.03 2.03
N TYR A 782 -30.10 -11.56 1.55
CA TYR A 782 -29.76 -11.56 0.12
C TYR A 782 -29.75 -12.98 -0.46
N GLY A 783 -29.13 -13.95 0.23
CA GLY A 783 -29.16 -15.36 -0.15
C GLY A 783 -30.58 -15.92 -0.27
N PHE A 784 -31.45 -15.62 0.70
CA PHE A 784 -32.87 -15.96 0.66
C PHE A 784 -33.56 -15.38 -0.57
N LEU A 785 -33.42 -14.07 -0.82
CA LEU A 785 -34.05 -13.38 -1.94
C LEU A 785 -33.57 -13.91 -3.30
N THR A 786 -32.27 -14.15 -3.45
CA THR A 786 -31.73 -14.71 -4.69
C THR A 786 -32.29 -16.10 -4.98
N ALA A 787 -32.48 -16.93 -3.95
CA ALA A 787 -33.13 -18.24 -4.09
C ALA A 787 -34.64 -18.13 -4.35
N PHE A 788 -35.31 -17.21 -3.67
CA PHE A 788 -36.73 -16.92 -3.87
C PHE A 788 -37.04 -16.46 -5.31
N LEU A 789 -36.14 -15.68 -5.92
CA LEU A 789 -36.25 -15.22 -7.31
C LEU A 789 -35.78 -16.28 -8.35
N GLY A 790 -35.57 -17.53 -7.96
CA GLY A 790 -35.18 -18.61 -8.88
C GLY A 790 -33.71 -18.58 -9.31
N GLY A 791 -32.84 -17.88 -8.57
CA GLY A 791 -31.40 -17.80 -8.84
C GLY A 791 -30.62 -19.09 -8.54
N TRP A 792 -31.26 -20.09 -7.93
CA TRP A 792 -30.63 -21.33 -7.48
C TRP A 792 -31.39 -22.56 -7.95
N ASP A 793 -30.68 -23.55 -8.48
CA ASP A 793 -31.19 -24.88 -8.80
C ASP A 793 -30.79 -25.93 -7.74
N ALA A 794 -31.39 -27.13 -7.81
CA ALA A 794 -31.13 -28.21 -6.85
C ALA A 794 -29.64 -28.58 -6.79
N GLY A 795 -28.97 -28.53 -7.93
CA GLY A 795 -27.54 -28.71 -8.01
C GLY A 795 -26.77 -27.62 -7.25
N GLY A 796 -27.06 -26.35 -7.51
CA GLY A 796 -26.42 -25.21 -6.85
C GLY A 796 -26.55 -25.29 -5.33
N LEU A 797 -27.72 -25.72 -4.82
CA LEU A 797 -27.90 -25.99 -3.39
C LEU A 797 -27.00 -27.13 -2.89
N ALA A 798 -26.88 -28.22 -3.64
CA ALA A 798 -26.04 -29.36 -3.25
C ALA A 798 -24.55 -28.98 -3.21
N GLU A 799 -24.11 -28.19 -4.18
CA GLU A 799 -22.75 -27.65 -4.26
C GLU A 799 -22.46 -26.68 -3.11
N LEU A 800 -23.38 -25.74 -2.83
CA LEU A 800 -23.28 -24.83 -1.70
C LEU A 800 -23.22 -25.61 -0.39
N ARG A 801 -24.09 -26.59 -0.19
CA ARG A 801 -24.08 -27.45 1.00
C ARG A 801 -22.70 -28.08 1.21
N ARG A 802 -22.10 -28.67 0.17
CA ARG A 802 -20.77 -29.27 0.25
C ARG A 802 -19.71 -28.23 0.62
N ALA A 803 -19.76 -27.05 -0.01
CA ALA A 803 -18.82 -25.97 0.27
C ALA A 803 -18.91 -25.45 1.72
N VAL A 804 -20.12 -25.33 2.29
CA VAL A 804 -20.32 -24.93 3.68
C VAL A 804 -19.60 -25.88 4.64
N TRP A 805 -19.77 -27.19 4.47
CA TRP A 805 -19.12 -28.19 5.34
C TRP A 805 -17.60 -28.18 5.23
N LEU A 806 -17.05 -27.62 4.15
CA LEU A 806 -15.62 -27.45 3.95
C LEU A 806 -15.09 -26.09 4.42
N SER A 807 -15.95 -25.10 4.67
CA SER A 807 -15.58 -23.69 4.87
C SER A 807 -14.86 -23.36 6.19
N GLY A 808 -14.47 -24.35 6.99
CA GLY A 808 -13.66 -24.16 8.20
C GLY A 808 -14.16 -23.04 9.12
N LEU A 809 -13.37 -21.96 9.27
CA LEU A 809 -13.73 -20.77 10.06
C LEU A 809 -15.00 -20.05 9.57
N GLY A 810 -15.29 -20.12 8.27
CA GLY A 810 -16.49 -19.53 7.67
C GLY A 810 -17.76 -20.35 7.88
N PHE A 811 -17.67 -21.53 8.51
CA PHE A 811 -18.79 -22.45 8.69
C PHE A 811 -20.05 -21.79 9.28
N PRO A 812 -20.00 -21.00 10.37
CA PRO A 812 -21.21 -20.41 10.94
C PRO A 812 -21.96 -19.52 9.95
N VAL A 813 -21.23 -18.69 9.20
CA VAL A 813 -21.81 -17.77 8.20
C VAL A 813 -22.29 -18.55 6.98
N GLY A 814 -21.50 -19.51 6.48
CA GLY A 814 -21.88 -20.37 5.37
C GLY A 814 -23.13 -21.21 5.69
N TRP A 815 -23.25 -21.70 6.92
CA TRP A 815 -24.40 -22.46 7.39
C TRP A 815 -25.68 -21.61 7.42
N LEU A 816 -25.58 -20.39 7.95
CA LEU A 816 -26.71 -19.44 7.99
C LEU A 816 -27.16 -19.08 6.57
N LEU A 817 -26.19 -18.77 5.70
CA LEU A 817 -26.43 -18.51 4.28
C LEU A 817 -27.10 -19.70 3.59
N PHE A 818 -26.61 -20.93 3.80
CA PHE A 818 -27.19 -22.12 3.18
C PHE A 818 -28.64 -22.35 3.60
N HIS A 819 -28.98 -22.19 4.88
CA HIS A 819 -30.36 -22.34 5.31
C HIS A 819 -31.25 -21.24 4.75
N ALA A 820 -30.78 -20.00 4.71
CA ALA A 820 -31.53 -18.91 4.10
C ALA A 820 -31.81 -19.16 2.61
N VAL A 821 -30.79 -19.57 1.85
CA VAL A 821 -30.92 -19.99 0.44
C VAL A 821 -31.87 -21.18 0.30
N ARG A 822 -31.78 -22.19 1.18
CA ARG A 822 -32.64 -23.38 1.16
C ARG A 822 -34.11 -23.03 1.42
N VAL A 823 -34.38 -22.14 2.37
CA VAL A 823 -35.75 -21.69 2.67
C VAL A 823 -36.29 -20.87 1.49
N GLY A 824 -35.49 -19.96 0.93
CA GLY A 824 -35.88 -19.19 -0.25
C GLY A 824 -36.19 -20.08 -1.45
N ALA A 825 -35.37 -21.10 -1.71
CA ALA A 825 -35.59 -22.07 -2.77
C ALA A 825 -36.86 -22.92 -2.56
N ARG A 826 -37.19 -23.27 -1.32
CA ARG A 826 -38.41 -24.04 -1.00
C ARG A 826 -39.69 -23.23 -1.17
N LEU A 827 -39.64 -21.94 -0.88
CA LEU A 827 -40.77 -21.03 -1.01
C LEU A 827 -40.91 -20.45 -2.42
N SER A 828 -39.87 -20.57 -3.25
CA SER A 828 -39.85 -20.00 -4.59
C SER A 828 -40.76 -20.76 -5.56
N PRO A 829 -41.70 -20.09 -6.24
CA PRO A 829 -42.41 -20.67 -7.38
C PRO A 829 -41.52 -20.82 -8.62
N LEU A 830 -40.33 -20.19 -8.62
CA LEU A 830 -39.38 -20.20 -9.74
C LEU A 830 -38.25 -21.23 -9.56
N HIS A 831 -38.28 -22.03 -8.49
CA HIS A 831 -37.23 -23.00 -8.22
C HIS A 831 -37.15 -24.08 -9.30
N GLY A 832 -35.95 -24.31 -9.82
CA GLY A 832 -35.69 -25.36 -10.82
C GLY A 832 -36.06 -25.01 -12.27
N LEU A 833 -36.74 -23.88 -12.52
CA LEU A 833 -37.10 -23.46 -13.89
C LEU A 833 -35.89 -23.08 -14.76
N PHE A 834 -34.81 -22.58 -14.14
CA PHE A 834 -33.65 -22.01 -14.84
C PHE A 834 -32.35 -22.78 -14.60
N SER A 835 -32.35 -24.10 -14.80
CA SER A 835 -31.22 -24.99 -14.45
C SER A 835 -29.94 -24.80 -15.27
N THR A 836 -28.80 -25.15 -14.65
CA THR A 836 -27.47 -25.06 -15.28
C THR A 836 -27.21 -26.26 -16.21
N LYS A 837 -27.21 -26.04 -17.54
CA LYS A 837 -27.13 -27.13 -18.54
C LYS A 837 -25.84 -27.96 -18.52
N LEU A 838 -24.68 -27.37 -18.19
CA LEU A 838 -23.37 -28.05 -18.27
C LEU A 838 -23.00 -28.87 -17.02
N ARG A 839 -23.85 -28.88 -15.99
CA ARG A 839 -23.48 -29.43 -14.69
C ARG A 839 -23.25 -30.95 -14.73
N GLY A 840 -24.17 -31.71 -15.33
CA GLY A 840 -24.10 -33.17 -15.32
C GLY A 840 -22.81 -33.70 -15.95
N SER A 841 -22.48 -33.21 -17.15
CA SER A 841 -21.24 -33.56 -17.84
C SER A 841 -19.98 -33.05 -17.12
N ALA A 842 -20.02 -31.87 -16.50
CA ALA A 842 -18.92 -31.41 -15.67
C ALA A 842 -18.71 -32.27 -14.42
N GLU A 843 -19.77 -32.79 -13.80
CA GLU A 843 -19.68 -33.72 -12.67
C GLU A 843 -19.09 -35.06 -13.09
N GLU A 844 -19.38 -35.56 -14.30
CA GLU A 844 -18.75 -36.76 -14.87
C GLU A 844 -17.24 -36.58 -15.07
N GLU A 845 -16.82 -35.47 -15.69
CA GLU A 845 -15.39 -35.15 -15.85
C GLU A 845 -14.68 -34.97 -14.49
N ALA A 846 -15.35 -34.35 -13.50
CA ALA A 846 -14.82 -34.20 -12.15
C ALA A 846 -14.72 -35.55 -11.40
N GLN A 847 -15.67 -36.46 -11.58
CA GLN A 847 -15.59 -37.81 -11.04
C GLN A 847 -14.45 -38.60 -11.69
N ALA A 848 -14.26 -38.48 -13.00
CA ALA A 848 -13.13 -39.10 -13.70
C ALA A 848 -11.78 -38.62 -13.13
N LEU A 849 -11.62 -37.33 -12.88
CA LEU A 849 -10.45 -36.77 -12.19
C LEU A 849 -10.29 -37.32 -10.77
N THR A 850 -11.39 -37.40 -10.01
CA THR A 850 -11.38 -37.90 -8.63
C THR A 850 -10.95 -39.37 -8.57
N ILE A 851 -11.45 -40.19 -9.49
CA ILE A 851 -11.07 -41.61 -9.58
C ILE A 851 -9.62 -41.74 -9.99
N ARG A 852 -9.16 -40.94 -10.95
CA ARG A 852 -7.75 -40.92 -11.39
C ARG A 852 -6.80 -40.46 -10.30
N GLN A 853 -7.26 -39.53 -9.45
CA GLN A 853 -6.59 -39.22 -8.20
C GLN A 853 -6.52 -40.51 -7.39
N ALA A 854 -7.64 -41.06 -6.95
CA ALA A 854 -7.70 -42.23 -6.08
C ALA A 854 -7.01 -43.51 -6.59
N SER A 855 -6.89 -43.74 -7.91
CA SER A 855 -6.34 -44.98 -8.49
C SER A 855 -4.83 -44.99 -8.72
N ARG A 856 -4.17 -43.82 -8.61
CA ARG A 856 -2.71 -43.71 -8.61
C ARG A 856 -2.12 -43.59 -7.20
N TRP A 857 -3.00 -43.47 -6.20
CA TRP A 857 -2.71 -43.64 -4.76
C TRP A 857 -3.11 -45.05 -4.33
#